data_AF-A0A366HYU5-F1
#
_entry.id   AF-A0A366HYU5-F1
#
_cell.length_a   1.000
_cell.length_b   1.000
_cell.length_c   1.000
_cell.angle_alpha   90.00
_cell.angle_beta   90.00
_cell.angle_gamma   90.00
#
_symmetry.space_group_name_H-M   'P 1'
#
loop_
_entity.id
_entity.type
_entity.pdbx_description
1 polymer ?
#
loop_
_entity_poly.entity_id
_entity_poly.type
_entity_poly.pdbx_seq_one_letter_code
_entity_poly.pdbx_strand_id
1 'polypeptide(L)'
;MSSRWEAFKRQAETVNSGSAEPDRVNTCEGNKSNVSHWAIDNVCIRSSTRLIITPSGSRQAFSPYVLQELAMSTEPLLSKPSKTGRREQRAAAQQFIDTLQGMAFPNSQRIYLTGSREDIRVPMREIQLSPTLVGGGKDTPQYELNEPIPVYDTAGPYGDPTSQPDVRVGLEKIRANWIAERNDTETLTGVSSDFTQQRLADAGLDHLRFEHLPRPRRAKAGKCVTQLHYARQGIITPEMEFIAIRENMGRERIRGEVLRQQHPGQSFGAHLPQNITPEFVRQEVAAGRAIIPANINHPESEPMVIGRNFLVKVNANIGNSAVTSSIEEEVEKLVWSTLWGADTVMDLSTGRYIHETREWILRNSPVPIGTVPIYQALEKVNGVAENLNWEMFRDTLLEQAEQGVDYFTIHAGVLLRYVPMTAKRLTGIVSRGGSIMAKWCLSHHTESFLYQHFREICEICAAYDVALSLGDGLRPGSIQDANDEAQFAELHTLGELTKIAWEYDVQVMIEGPGHVPMQMIRRNMIEELDHCHEAPFYTLGPLTTDIAPGYDHFTSGIGAAMIGWFGCAMLCYVTPKEHLGLPNKEDVKQGLITYKIAAHAADLAKGHPGAQIRDNAMSKARFEFRWEDQFNLALDPETARAYHDETLPQESGKVAHFCSMCGPKFCSMKISQEVRDYAAKQGAEAKPIEVGMAQMSAEFRSRGGELYHSAASVQAEDSK
;
A
#
# COMPACT_ATOMS: atom_id res chain seq x y z
N MET A 1 -10.51 -31.41 -34.28
CA MET A 1 -10.05 -30.22 -35.01
C MET A 1 -8.89 -29.61 -34.21
N SER A 2 -7.66 -30.10 -34.26
CA SER A 2 -6.72 -30.23 -35.39
C SER A 2 -6.71 -29.02 -36.31
N SER A 3 -5.99 -27.97 -35.89
CA SER A 3 -5.09 -27.15 -36.73
C SER A 3 -4.91 -25.75 -36.12
N ARG A 4 -3.87 -25.55 -35.29
CA ARG A 4 -3.26 -24.22 -35.06
C ARG A 4 -1.94 -24.24 -34.25
N TRP A 5 -1.18 -25.34 -34.31
CA TRP A 5 0.10 -25.46 -33.61
C TRP A 5 1.34 -25.54 -34.54
N GLU A 6 1.28 -24.89 -35.70
CA GLU A 6 2.36 -24.94 -36.71
C GLU A 6 2.90 -23.56 -37.17
N ALA A 7 2.87 -22.55 -36.30
CA ALA A 7 3.36 -21.21 -36.67
C ALA A 7 4.52 -20.66 -35.80
N PHE A 8 5.24 -21.52 -35.06
CA PHE A 8 6.35 -21.07 -34.18
C PHE A 8 7.66 -21.87 -34.33
N LYS A 9 7.92 -22.44 -35.51
CA LYS A 9 9.15 -23.19 -35.82
C LYS A 9 9.86 -22.72 -37.10
N ARG A 10 10.09 -21.41 -37.25
CA ARG A 10 11.03 -20.87 -38.25
C ARG A 10 11.71 -19.58 -37.76
N GLN A 11 12.75 -19.72 -36.94
CA GLN A 11 13.91 -18.83 -36.88
C GLN A 11 14.91 -19.33 -35.83
N ALA A 12 15.67 -20.38 -36.16
CA ALA A 12 16.92 -20.73 -35.47
C ALA A 12 17.64 -21.86 -36.23
N GLU A 13 17.97 -21.66 -37.50
CA GLU A 13 18.93 -22.53 -38.21
C GLU A 13 19.81 -21.66 -39.11
N THR A 14 20.98 -21.30 -38.58
CA THR A 14 22.25 -21.10 -39.31
C THR A 14 23.30 -20.73 -38.26
N VAL A 15 24.09 -21.68 -37.80
CA VAL A 15 25.52 -21.82 -38.12
C VAL A 15 25.95 -23.18 -37.55
N ASN A 16 26.51 -23.97 -38.45
CA ASN A 16 26.96 -25.33 -38.27
C ASN A 16 28.46 -25.34 -37.92
N SER A 17 28.91 -26.52 -37.46
CA SER A 17 30.27 -27.06 -37.48
C SER A 17 31.23 -26.74 -36.32
N GLY A 18 31.55 -27.81 -35.60
CA GLY A 18 32.60 -27.88 -34.57
C GLY A 18 32.58 -29.24 -33.88
N SER A 19 32.84 -30.30 -34.64
CA SER A 19 32.87 -31.71 -34.23
C SER A 19 34.03 -32.08 -33.29
N ALA A 20 33.76 -32.85 -32.23
CA ALA A 20 34.65 -33.91 -31.73
C ALA A 20 33.83 -34.94 -30.91
N GLU A 21 34.04 -36.21 -31.24
CA GLU A 21 33.36 -37.41 -30.73
C GLU A 21 33.81 -37.86 -29.32
N PRO A 22 33.08 -38.83 -28.71
CA PRO A 22 33.12 -39.16 -27.29
C PRO A 22 34.01 -40.36 -26.95
N ASP A 23 34.43 -40.50 -25.68
CA ASP A 23 34.83 -41.81 -25.16
C ASP A 23 34.68 -41.94 -23.62
N ARG A 24 33.95 -43.01 -23.24
CA ARG A 24 34.13 -43.95 -22.11
C ARG A 24 33.90 -43.53 -20.65
N VAL A 25 32.75 -44.00 -20.16
CA VAL A 25 32.56 -44.96 -19.05
C VAL A 25 33.76 -45.20 -18.13
N ASN A 26 33.56 -44.96 -16.82
CA ASN A 26 33.94 -45.91 -15.78
C ASN A 26 33.16 -45.68 -14.47
N THR A 27 32.55 -46.76 -14.01
CA THR A 27 31.94 -46.99 -12.70
C THR A 27 33.03 -47.16 -11.64
N CYS A 28 32.74 -46.83 -10.38
CA CYS A 28 33.30 -47.52 -9.21
C CYS A 28 32.42 -47.28 -7.97
N GLU A 29 31.82 -48.36 -7.48
CA GLU A 29 31.27 -48.49 -6.13
C GLU A 29 32.37 -48.64 -5.08
N GLY A 30 32.02 -48.29 -3.83
CA GLY A 30 32.53 -48.94 -2.62
C GLY A 30 33.67 -48.21 -1.89
N ASN A 31 33.41 -47.71 -0.67
CA ASN A 31 33.49 -48.57 0.51
C ASN A 31 33.02 -47.86 1.79
N LYS A 32 32.47 -48.68 2.69
CA LYS A 32 32.07 -48.36 4.05
C LYS A 32 33.29 -48.26 4.97
N SER A 33 33.21 -47.44 6.02
CA SER A 33 33.23 -47.88 7.44
C SER A 33 33.99 -46.95 8.40
N ASN A 34 33.41 -46.86 9.60
CA ASN A 34 34.00 -46.59 10.92
C ASN A 34 34.26 -45.13 11.32
N VAL A 35 33.40 -44.52 12.16
CA VAL A 35 33.23 -44.70 13.63
C VAL A 35 34.29 -43.92 14.42
N SER A 36 33.85 -42.87 15.11
CA SER A 36 34.15 -42.68 16.55
C SER A 36 33.34 -41.52 17.13
N HIS A 37 32.51 -41.86 18.12
CA HIS A 37 31.95 -41.00 19.15
C HIS A 37 33.04 -40.22 19.89
N TRP A 38 32.75 -39.00 20.32
CA TRP A 38 33.04 -38.51 21.69
C TRP A 38 31.95 -37.51 22.11
N ALA A 39 31.50 -37.69 23.34
CA ALA A 39 30.46 -36.89 23.99
C ALA A 39 31.07 -36.13 25.17
N ILE A 40 30.39 -35.04 25.56
CA ILE A 40 30.36 -34.39 26.88
C ILE A 40 31.57 -33.50 27.25
N ASP A 41 31.39 -32.17 27.32
CA ASP A 41 31.15 -31.49 28.61
C ASP A 41 30.85 -29.99 28.49
N ASN A 42 29.97 -29.52 29.40
CA ASN A 42 29.59 -28.13 29.63
C ASN A 42 30.70 -27.38 30.38
N VAL A 43 31.13 -26.21 29.90
CA VAL A 43 31.72 -25.16 30.75
C VAL A 43 31.24 -23.77 30.29
N CYS A 44 30.57 -23.10 31.21
CA CYS A 44 30.14 -21.71 31.14
C CYS A 44 31.27 -20.80 31.66
N ILE A 45 31.85 -19.92 30.82
CA ILE A 45 32.64 -18.77 31.29
C ILE A 45 32.36 -17.55 30.41
N ARG A 46 31.79 -16.51 31.06
CA ARG A 46 31.78 -15.13 30.62
C ARG A 46 33.20 -14.57 30.59
N SER A 47 33.58 -13.87 29.53
CA SER A 47 34.08 -12.48 29.59
C SER A 47 34.80 -12.06 28.30
N SER A 48 34.50 -10.82 27.94
CA SER A 48 35.16 -9.92 27.01
C SER A 48 36.67 -10.12 26.82
N THR A 49 37.14 -10.17 25.57
CA THR A 49 38.18 -9.28 25.00
C THR A 49 38.22 -9.48 23.47
N ARG A 50 38.03 -8.40 22.70
CA ARG A 50 38.28 -8.37 21.24
C ARG A 50 39.79 -8.25 21.02
N LEU A 51 40.40 -9.20 20.30
CA LEU A 51 41.75 -9.06 19.75
C LEU A 51 41.65 -8.73 18.26
N ILE A 52 42.09 -7.53 17.89
CA ILE A 52 42.30 -7.11 16.50
C ILE A 52 43.75 -7.45 16.16
N ILE A 53 43.95 -8.27 15.13
CA ILE A 53 45.26 -8.56 14.54
C ILE A 53 45.38 -7.70 13.28
N THR A 54 46.39 -6.83 13.21
CA THR A 54 46.84 -6.20 11.96
C THR A 54 48.30 -6.55 11.70
N PRO A 55 48.68 -6.90 10.45
CA PRO A 55 50.07 -7.14 10.10
C PRO A 55 50.83 -5.86 9.75
N SER A 56 52.12 -5.95 10.03
CA SER A 56 53.20 -4.99 9.91
C SER A 56 53.46 -4.40 8.51
N GLY A 57 53.92 -3.14 8.49
CA GLY A 57 55.13 -2.78 7.77
C GLY A 57 55.04 -1.61 6.78
N SER A 58 55.38 -0.39 7.22
CA SER A 58 56.53 0.40 6.73
C SER A 58 56.41 1.85 7.23
N ARG A 59 57.48 2.33 7.87
CA ARG A 59 57.60 3.69 8.44
C ARG A 59 58.17 4.64 7.39
N GLN A 60 57.58 5.82 7.25
CA GLN A 60 58.30 7.05 6.90
C GLN A 60 57.88 8.14 7.89
N ALA A 61 58.87 8.85 8.42
CA ALA A 61 58.78 9.75 9.56
C ALA A 61 58.48 11.20 9.13
N PHE A 62 57.60 11.87 9.87
CA PHE A 62 57.51 13.34 9.92
C PHE A 62 57.52 13.82 11.39
N SER A 63 58.12 15.00 11.57
CA SER A 63 58.58 15.69 12.79
C SER A 63 57.48 15.98 13.84
N PRO A 64 57.81 16.04 15.16
CA PRO A 64 56.84 16.24 16.23
C PRO A 64 56.67 17.73 16.56
N TYR A 65 55.70 18.40 15.95
CA TYR A 65 55.05 19.58 16.50
C TYR A 65 53.57 19.52 16.10
N VAL A 66 52.68 19.97 16.99
CA VAL A 66 51.21 19.89 16.93
C VAL A 66 50.60 18.63 17.59
N LEU A 67 50.83 18.47 18.90
CA LEU A 67 49.92 17.73 19.79
C LEU A 67 49.83 18.49 21.13
N GLN A 68 49.26 19.70 21.08
CA GLN A 68 48.78 20.36 22.29
C GLN A 68 47.69 21.41 21.95
N GLU A 69 46.63 21.00 21.24
CA GLU A 69 45.39 21.80 21.14
C GLU A 69 44.21 20.99 20.57
N LEU A 70 44.00 19.75 21.04
CA LEU A 70 42.82 18.94 20.68
C LEU A 70 42.27 18.19 21.91
N ALA A 71 42.14 18.91 23.02
CA ALA A 71 41.45 18.44 24.20
C ALA A 71 40.32 19.41 24.53
N MET A 72 39.33 19.54 23.65
CA MET A 72 38.01 20.18 23.89
C MET A 72 37.11 19.97 22.68
N SER A 73 36.35 18.86 22.67
CA SER A 73 35.04 18.62 22.01
C SER A 73 34.89 17.16 21.57
N THR A 74 34.78 16.25 22.54
CA THR A 74 34.16 14.94 22.30
C THR A 74 32.71 15.01 22.77
N GLU A 75 31.85 15.68 22.01
CA GLU A 75 30.43 15.37 22.06
C GLU A 75 30.21 14.04 21.32
N PRO A 76 29.48 13.08 21.91
CA PRO A 76 29.14 11.86 21.20
C PRO A 76 28.11 12.18 20.12
N LEU A 77 28.57 12.25 18.86
CA LEU A 77 27.72 12.08 17.69
C LEU A 77 26.99 10.73 17.81
N LEU A 78 25.66 10.78 17.63
CA LEU A 78 24.64 9.75 17.91
C LEU A 78 24.12 9.75 19.35
N SER A 79 23.28 10.74 19.65
CA SER A 79 22.22 10.54 20.64
C SER A 79 21.40 9.33 20.20
N LYS A 80 21.52 8.22 20.94
CA LYS A 80 20.51 7.16 20.86
C LYS A 80 19.16 7.82 21.09
N PRO A 81 18.10 7.54 20.30
CA PRO A 81 16.76 7.90 20.71
C PRO A 81 16.59 7.33 22.11
N SER A 82 16.29 8.18 23.10
CA SER A 82 15.88 7.66 24.39
C SER A 82 14.71 6.71 24.10
N LYS A 83 14.76 5.50 24.66
CA LYS A 83 13.60 4.61 24.60
C LYS A 83 12.51 5.32 25.38
N THR A 84 11.63 6.03 24.68
CA THR A 84 10.48 6.69 25.29
C THR A 84 9.71 5.61 26.04
N GLY A 85 9.44 5.86 27.32
CA GLY A 85 8.72 4.90 28.15
C GLY A 85 7.28 4.76 27.64
N ARG A 86 6.62 3.60 27.89
CA ARG A 86 5.20 3.38 27.51
C ARG A 86 4.28 4.51 27.98
N ARG A 87 4.55 5.07 29.16
CA ARG A 87 3.82 6.20 29.71
C ARG A 87 3.99 7.48 28.89
N GLU A 88 5.19 7.72 28.37
CA GLU A 88 5.49 8.88 27.52
C GLU A 88 4.84 8.72 26.14
N GLN A 89 4.86 7.51 25.58
CA GLN A 89 4.18 7.19 24.32
C GLN A 89 2.67 7.42 24.43
N ARG A 90 2.03 6.88 25.47
CA ARG A 90 0.61 7.15 25.74
C ARG A 90 0.32 8.63 25.96
N ALA A 91 1.18 9.34 26.71
CA ALA A 91 1.00 10.78 26.93
C ALA A 91 1.13 11.58 25.63
N ALA A 92 2.05 11.20 24.74
CA ALA A 92 2.21 11.81 23.43
C ALA A 92 1.00 11.54 22.53
N ALA A 93 0.48 10.32 22.52
CA ALA A 93 -0.74 9.98 21.78
C ALA A 93 -1.97 10.73 22.31
N GLN A 94 -2.09 10.85 23.64
CA GLN A 94 -3.15 11.65 24.26
C GLN A 94 -3.01 13.13 23.89
N GLN A 95 -1.81 13.69 23.92
CA GLN A 95 -1.56 15.06 23.50
C GLN A 95 -1.88 15.27 22.01
N PHE A 96 -1.54 14.31 21.15
CA PHE A 96 -1.90 14.34 19.73
C PHE A 96 -3.42 14.41 19.56
N ILE A 97 -4.17 13.57 20.28
CA ILE A 97 -5.63 13.59 20.29
C ILE A 97 -6.18 14.92 20.78
N ASP A 98 -5.67 15.45 21.89
CA ASP A 98 -6.16 16.70 22.50
C ASP A 98 -5.83 17.96 21.67
N THR A 99 -4.85 17.86 20.79
CA THR A 99 -4.41 18.95 19.90
C THR A 99 -4.77 18.70 18.43
N LEU A 100 -5.55 17.66 18.16
CA LEU A 100 -5.90 17.25 16.81
C LEU A 100 -6.70 18.36 16.12
N GLN A 101 -6.17 18.82 15.00
CA GLN A 101 -6.81 19.75 14.09
C GLN A 101 -6.71 19.17 12.68
N GLY A 102 -7.62 19.56 11.80
CA GLY A 102 -7.48 19.21 10.39
C GLY A 102 -6.14 19.68 9.83
N MET A 103 -5.40 18.78 9.21
CA MET A 103 -4.08 19.03 8.63
C MET A 103 -4.19 19.04 7.11
N ALA A 104 -3.69 20.09 6.46
CA ALA A 104 -3.49 20.09 5.02
C ALA A 104 -2.04 19.77 4.69
N PHE A 105 -1.85 18.98 3.63
CA PHE A 105 -0.55 18.91 2.98
C PHE A 105 -0.13 20.30 2.47
N PRO A 106 1.18 20.58 2.43
CA PRO A 106 1.69 21.85 1.90
C PRO A 106 1.11 22.19 0.53
N ASN A 107 0.69 23.46 0.38
CA ASN A 107 0.07 24.03 -0.82
C ASN A 107 -1.07 23.17 -1.43
N SER A 108 -1.79 22.44 -0.57
CA SER A 108 -2.93 21.62 -0.98
C SER A 108 -4.21 22.16 -0.36
N GLN A 109 -5.32 22.00 -1.08
CA GLN A 109 -6.66 22.35 -0.61
C GLN A 109 -7.55 21.12 -0.71
N ARG A 110 -8.38 20.89 0.30
CA ARG A 110 -9.44 19.88 0.21
C ARG A 110 -10.59 20.45 -0.60
N ILE A 111 -11.04 19.70 -1.60
CA ILE A 111 -12.16 20.05 -2.46
C ILE A 111 -13.22 18.96 -2.39
N TYR A 112 -14.46 19.30 -2.70
CA TYR A 112 -15.56 18.34 -2.79
C TYR A 112 -16.19 18.44 -4.17
N LEU A 113 -16.26 17.32 -4.88
CA LEU A 113 -17.05 17.21 -6.10
C LEU A 113 -18.45 16.72 -5.74
N THR A 114 -19.46 17.50 -6.11
CA THR A 114 -20.86 17.15 -5.86
C THR A 114 -21.39 16.23 -6.95
N GLY A 115 -22.03 15.13 -6.55
CA GLY A 115 -22.72 14.21 -7.46
C GLY A 115 -24.09 14.73 -7.91
N SER A 116 -24.96 13.81 -8.29
CA SER A 116 -26.35 14.09 -8.71
C SER A 116 -27.21 14.70 -7.60
N ARG A 117 -26.80 14.54 -6.34
CA ARG A 117 -27.47 15.05 -5.13
C ARG A 117 -26.49 15.90 -4.32
N GLU A 118 -27.02 16.89 -3.58
CA GLU A 118 -26.22 17.81 -2.75
C GLU A 118 -25.48 17.11 -1.59
N ASP A 119 -26.00 15.98 -1.12
CA ASP A 119 -25.42 15.18 -0.03
C ASP A 119 -24.33 14.21 -0.51
N ILE A 120 -24.20 13.97 -1.82
CA ILE A 120 -23.09 13.20 -2.40
C ILE A 120 -21.93 14.17 -2.64
N ARG A 121 -21.13 14.41 -1.59
CA ARG A 121 -19.92 15.23 -1.67
C ARG A 121 -18.66 14.36 -1.64
N VAL A 122 -18.00 14.22 -2.78
CA VAL A 122 -16.83 13.34 -2.91
C VAL A 122 -15.55 14.13 -2.65
N PRO A 123 -14.80 13.80 -1.59
CA PRO A 123 -13.60 14.54 -1.23
C PRO A 123 -12.43 14.19 -2.14
N MET A 124 -11.66 15.21 -2.47
CA MET A 124 -10.37 15.10 -3.13
C MET A 124 -9.41 16.12 -2.54
N ARG A 125 -8.12 15.93 -2.78
CA ARG A 125 -7.11 16.94 -2.49
C ARG A 125 -6.63 17.56 -3.78
N GLU A 126 -6.58 18.88 -3.85
CA GLU A 126 -6.09 19.61 -5.00
C GLU A 126 -4.77 20.30 -4.65
N ILE A 127 -3.70 19.93 -5.36
CA ILE A 127 -2.36 20.48 -5.18
C ILE A 127 -2.25 21.72 -6.05
N GLN A 128 -2.09 22.89 -5.41
CA GLN A 128 -1.91 24.16 -6.10
C GLN A 128 -0.47 24.24 -6.63
N LEU A 129 -0.31 24.74 -7.85
CA LEU A 129 0.99 24.88 -8.50
C LEU A 129 1.30 26.35 -8.79
N SER A 130 2.54 26.76 -8.55
CA SER A 130 3.02 28.10 -8.88
C SER A 130 3.09 28.32 -10.40
N PRO A 131 2.96 29.55 -10.90
CA PRO A 131 3.13 29.84 -12.32
C PRO A 131 4.59 29.67 -12.80
N THR A 132 4.77 29.32 -14.07
CA THR A 132 6.08 29.20 -14.72
C THR A 132 6.47 30.52 -15.37
N LEU A 133 7.69 31.03 -15.14
CA LEU A 133 8.22 32.17 -15.88
C LEU A 133 8.62 31.72 -17.29
N VAL A 134 7.93 32.21 -18.33
CA VAL A 134 8.14 31.81 -19.73
C VAL A 134 8.81 32.89 -20.58
N GLY A 135 8.97 34.11 -20.05
CA GLY A 135 9.64 35.21 -20.75
C GLY A 135 9.37 36.58 -20.11
N GLY A 136 9.57 37.64 -20.89
CA GLY A 136 9.38 39.03 -20.44
C GLY A 136 10.66 39.71 -19.96
N GLY A 137 10.62 41.05 -19.89
CA GLY A 137 11.71 41.85 -19.31
C GLY A 137 11.65 41.83 -17.78
N LYS A 138 12.70 42.29 -17.08
CA LYS A 138 12.72 42.37 -15.61
C LYS A 138 11.52 43.15 -15.03
N ASP A 139 11.03 44.16 -15.77
CA ASP A 139 9.91 45.01 -15.34
C ASP A 139 8.54 44.46 -15.76
N THR A 140 8.48 43.48 -16.68
CA THR A 140 7.24 42.89 -17.22
C THR A 140 7.41 41.38 -17.46
N PRO A 141 7.57 40.57 -16.40
CA PRO A 141 7.68 39.12 -16.53
C PRO A 141 6.39 38.51 -17.07
N GLN A 142 6.52 37.52 -17.96
CA GLN A 142 5.42 36.76 -18.52
C GLN A 142 5.35 35.38 -17.88
N TYR A 143 4.17 35.03 -17.37
CA TYR A 143 3.93 33.79 -16.65
C TYR A 143 2.92 32.90 -17.37
N GLU A 144 3.19 31.60 -17.38
CA GLU A 144 2.24 30.55 -17.74
C GLU A 144 1.68 29.93 -16.46
N LEU A 145 0.35 29.90 -16.32
CA LEU A 145 -0.30 29.28 -15.17
C LEU A 145 -0.22 27.76 -15.26
N ASN A 146 0.16 27.11 -14.16
CA ASN A 146 0.07 25.65 -14.04
C ASN A 146 -1.28 25.27 -13.44
N GLU A 147 -1.96 24.30 -14.05
CA GLU A 147 -3.24 23.80 -13.56
C GLU A 147 -3.06 23.07 -12.21
N PRO A 148 -3.94 23.28 -11.22
CA PRO A 148 -3.94 22.51 -10.00
C PRO A 148 -4.17 21.02 -10.28
N ILE A 149 -3.54 20.15 -9.48
CA ILE A 149 -3.60 18.69 -9.69
C ILE A 149 -4.50 18.06 -8.63
N PRO A 150 -5.70 17.58 -9.00
CA PRO A 150 -6.53 16.80 -8.09
C PRO A 150 -5.93 15.40 -7.90
N VAL A 151 -5.95 14.92 -6.67
CA VAL A 151 -5.48 13.59 -6.28
C VAL A 151 -6.49 12.94 -5.34
N TYR A 152 -6.52 11.60 -5.38
CA TYR A 152 -7.27 10.79 -4.43
C TYR A 152 -6.84 11.13 -3.00
N ASP A 153 -7.81 11.27 -2.09
CA ASP A 153 -7.57 11.60 -0.68
C ASP A 153 -8.39 10.68 0.22
N THR A 154 -7.71 10.10 1.21
CA THR A 154 -8.25 9.15 2.20
C THR A 154 -8.27 9.73 3.61
N ALA A 155 -7.73 10.94 3.82
CA ALA A 155 -7.55 11.52 5.15
C ALA A 155 -8.87 11.85 5.87
N GLY A 156 -10.02 11.78 5.16
CA GLY A 156 -11.30 12.17 5.73
C GLY A 156 -11.32 13.60 6.28
N PRO A 157 -12.16 13.90 7.28
CA PRO A 157 -12.19 15.19 7.95
C PRO A 157 -10.87 15.60 8.61
N TYR A 158 -9.91 14.69 8.81
CA TYR A 158 -8.58 15.02 9.32
C TYR A 158 -7.70 15.72 8.27
N GLY A 159 -8.02 15.61 6.98
CA GLY A 159 -7.33 16.29 5.88
C GLY A 159 -7.86 17.70 5.57
N ASP A 160 -8.85 18.19 6.33
CA ASP A 160 -9.54 19.45 6.08
C ASP A 160 -9.22 20.50 7.17
N PRO A 161 -8.41 21.53 6.91
CA PRO A 161 -8.06 22.54 7.92
C PRO A 161 -9.24 23.30 8.51
N THR A 162 -10.41 23.26 7.87
CA THR A 162 -11.63 23.90 8.38
C THR A 162 -12.43 22.99 9.32
N SER A 163 -12.09 21.69 9.34
CA SER A 163 -12.67 20.69 10.22
C SER A 163 -12.06 20.75 11.62
N GLN A 164 -12.90 20.52 12.63
CA GLN A 164 -12.50 20.39 14.03
C GLN A 164 -12.92 19.00 14.53
N PRO A 165 -12.20 17.93 14.12
CA PRO A 165 -12.58 16.58 14.51
C PRO A 165 -12.35 16.37 16.01
N ASP A 166 -13.36 15.88 16.72
CA ASP A 166 -13.26 15.45 18.12
C ASP A 166 -13.39 13.93 18.19
N VAL A 167 -12.28 13.27 18.51
CA VAL A 167 -12.25 11.80 18.53
C VAL A 167 -13.11 11.17 19.63
N ARG A 168 -13.55 11.96 20.61
CA ARG A 168 -14.48 11.51 21.67
C ARG A 168 -15.93 11.49 21.19
N VAL A 169 -16.26 12.31 20.18
CA VAL A 169 -17.59 12.39 19.56
C VAL A 169 -17.70 11.47 18.35
N GLY A 170 -16.60 11.30 17.62
CA GLY A 170 -16.54 10.53 16.36
C GLY A 170 -16.84 11.39 15.13
N LEU A 171 -16.69 10.80 13.95
CA LEU A 171 -16.88 11.48 12.68
C LEU A 171 -18.37 11.66 12.32
N GLU A 172 -18.62 12.57 11.38
CA GLU A 172 -19.95 12.76 10.81
C GLU A 172 -20.41 11.50 10.06
N LYS A 173 -21.66 11.09 10.30
CA LYS A 173 -22.27 9.88 9.74
C LYS A 173 -22.83 10.15 8.33
N ILE A 174 -21.96 10.49 7.38
CA ILE A 174 -22.31 10.99 6.05
C ILE A 174 -23.26 10.05 5.26
N ARG A 175 -23.22 8.73 5.50
CA ARG A 175 -24.09 7.76 4.81
C ARG A 175 -25.42 7.47 5.52
N ALA A 176 -25.65 8.01 6.72
CA ALA A 176 -26.79 7.62 7.57
C ALA A 176 -28.14 7.82 6.88
N ASN A 177 -28.29 8.93 6.13
CA ASN A 177 -29.51 9.23 5.37
C ASN A 177 -29.69 8.25 4.20
N TRP A 178 -28.62 7.93 3.46
CA TRP A 178 -28.67 6.97 2.35
C TRP A 178 -29.14 5.59 2.80
N ILE A 179 -28.67 5.15 3.98
CA ILE A 179 -29.06 3.86 4.57
C ILE A 179 -30.53 3.91 5.05
N ALA A 180 -30.98 5.05 5.60
CA ALA A 180 -32.36 5.20 6.05
C ALA A 180 -33.37 5.23 4.89
N GLU A 181 -33.04 5.94 3.81
CA GLU A 181 -33.91 6.14 2.65
C GLU A 181 -34.29 4.85 1.93
N ARG A 182 -33.41 3.83 1.92
CA ARG A 182 -33.69 2.51 1.30
C ARG A 182 -34.80 1.74 2.00
N ASN A 183 -35.09 2.07 3.26
CA ASN A 183 -36.18 1.50 4.06
C ASN A 183 -36.20 -0.05 4.11
N ASP A 184 -35.02 -0.66 4.05
CA ASP A 184 -34.78 -2.10 4.12
C ASP A 184 -34.03 -2.52 5.39
N THR A 185 -33.68 -1.56 6.25
CA THR A 185 -33.08 -1.78 7.58
C THR A 185 -34.04 -1.40 8.71
N GLU A 186 -33.86 -2.02 9.87
CA GLU A 186 -34.51 -1.70 11.14
C GLU A 186 -33.47 -1.42 12.22
N THR A 187 -33.77 -0.52 13.15
CA THR A 187 -32.93 -0.29 14.33
C THR A 187 -33.21 -1.35 15.38
N LEU A 188 -32.16 -1.94 15.94
CA LEU A 188 -32.30 -2.93 17.00
C LEU A 188 -32.70 -2.26 18.33
N THR A 189 -33.54 -2.95 19.12
CA THR A 189 -33.95 -2.50 20.46
C THR A 189 -32.84 -2.65 21.50
N GLY A 190 -31.91 -3.56 21.26
CA GLY A 190 -30.68 -3.79 22.00
C GLY A 190 -29.66 -4.53 21.12
N VAL A 191 -28.41 -4.61 21.58
CA VAL A 191 -27.35 -5.37 20.90
C VAL A 191 -27.61 -6.87 20.95
N SER A 192 -27.32 -7.60 19.87
CA SER A 192 -27.63 -9.05 19.79
C SER A 192 -26.55 -9.92 20.41
N SER A 193 -25.30 -9.44 20.52
CA SER A 193 -24.20 -10.20 21.11
C SER A 193 -24.28 -10.24 22.64
N ASP A 194 -24.19 -11.45 23.19
CA ASP A 194 -24.15 -11.67 24.64
C ASP A 194 -22.88 -11.06 25.25
N PHE A 195 -21.76 -11.15 24.52
CA PHE A 195 -20.50 -10.54 24.95
C PHE A 195 -20.64 -9.02 25.04
N THR A 196 -21.20 -8.35 24.03
CA THR A 196 -21.43 -6.90 24.07
C THR A 196 -22.32 -6.51 25.24
N GLN A 197 -23.39 -7.26 25.52
CA GLN A 197 -24.26 -7.01 26.67
C GLN A 197 -23.48 -7.07 28.00
N GLN A 198 -22.58 -8.05 28.15
CA GLN A 198 -21.73 -8.17 29.33
C GLN A 198 -20.73 -7.01 29.45
N ARG A 199 -20.10 -6.58 28.34
CA ARG A 199 -19.18 -5.43 28.33
C ARG A 199 -19.89 -4.12 28.70
N LEU A 200 -21.11 -3.92 28.22
CA LEU A 200 -21.92 -2.75 28.56
C LEU A 200 -22.36 -2.73 30.02
N ALA A 201 -22.58 -3.91 30.62
CA ALA A 201 -22.97 -4.04 32.03
C ALA A 201 -21.79 -3.87 33.02
N ASP A 202 -20.54 -3.98 32.55
CA ASP A 202 -19.34 -3.86 33.39
C ASP A 202 -18.97 -2.38 33.60
N ALA A 203 -19.30 -1.85 34.78
CA ALA A 203 -18.96 -0.49 35.22
C ALA A 203 -17.44 -0.22 35.28
N GLY A 204 -16.61 -1.26 35.41
CA GLY A 204 -15.15 -1.13 35.35
C GLY A 204 -14.63 -0.60 34.02
N LEU A 205 -15.44 -0.68 32.96
CA LEU A 205 -15.10 -0.25 31.61
C LEU A 205 -15.63 1.14 31.25
N ASP A 206 -16.40 1.79 32.14
CA ASP A 206 -17.02 3.11 31.85
C ASP A 206 -16.00 4.12 31.31
N HIS A 207 -14.80 4.16 31.90
CA HIS A 207 -13.72 5.08 31.53
C HIS A 207 -13.03 4.78 30.19
N LEU A 208 -13.29 3.61 29.59
CA LEU A 208 -12.75 3.20 28.28
C LEU A 208 -13.83 3.21 27.19
N ARG A 209 -15.10 3.21 27.57
CA ARG A 209 -16.21 3.13 26.62
C ARG A 209 -16.36 4.43 25.85
N PHE A 210 -16.60 4.31 24.56
CA PHE A 210 -16.97 5.43 23.72
C PHE A 210 -18.35 5.97 24.14
N GLU A 211 -18.47 7.28 24.34
CA GLU A 211 -19.67 7.87 24.96
C GLU A 211 -20.88 7.90 24.01
N HIS A 212 -20.63 8.13 22.71
CA HIS A 212 -21.67 8.40 21.71
C HIS A 212 -22.03 7.17 20.85
N LEU A 213 -22.28 6.03 21.49
CA LEU A 213 -22.59 4.78 20.79
C LEU A 213 -23.84 4.89 19.90
N PRO A 214 -23.76 4.54 18.61
CA PRO A 214 -24.94 4.44 17.75
C PRO A 214 -25.83 3.26 18.17
N ARG A 215 -27.12 3.33 17.84
CA ARG A 215 -27.99 2.15 17.89
C ARG A 215 -27.77 1.32 16.63
N PRO A 216 -27.38 0.04 16.76
CA PRO A 216 -27.15 -0.79 15.58
C PRO A 216 -28.41 -0.97 14.74
N ARG A 217 -28.20 -1.12 13.44
CA ARG A 217 -29.21 -1.45 12.44
C ARG A 217 -28.91 -2.84 11.88
N ARG A 218 -29.96 -3.49 11.40
CA ARG A 218 -29.91 -4.78 10.68
C ARG A 218 -30.88 -4.72 9.50
N ALA A 219 -30.64 -5.50 8.46
CA ALA A 219 -31.66 -5.78 7.45
C ALA A 219 -32.98 -6.24 8.09
N LYS A 220 -34.10 -5.76 7.55
CA LYS A 220 -35.44 -6.26 7.87
C LYS A 220 -35.56 -7.72 7.42
N ALA A 221 -36.41 -8.48 8.09
CA ALA A 221 -36.68 -9.87 7.71
C ALA A 221 -37.04 -10.00 6.21
N GLY A 222 -36.35 -10.88 5.50
CA GLY A 222 -36.54 -11.13 4.06
C GLY A 222 -35.95 -10.05 3.14
N LYS A 223 -35.16 -9.10 3.65
CA LYS A 223 -34.40 -8.12 2.86
C LYS A 223 -32.90 -8.44 2.90
N CYS A 224 -32.20 -8.08 1.83
CA CYS A 224 -30.74 -8.06 1.77
C CYS A 224 -30.30 -6.63 1.49
N VAL A 225 -29.23 -6.19 2.17
CA VAL A 225 -28.79 -4.79 2.18
C VAL A 225 -27.42 -4.61 1.51
N THR A 226 -26.90 -5.64 0.86
CA THR A 226 -25.55 -5.65 0.33
C THR A 226 -25.44 -4.86 -0.98
N GLN A 227 -24.27 -4.26 -1.23
CA GLN A 227 -24.03 -3.61 -2.52
C GLN A 227 -24.13 -4.59 -3.70
N LEU A 228 -23.71 -5.85 -3.50
CA LEU A 228 -23.88 -6.91 -4.51
C LEU A 228 -25.35 -7.18 -4.82
N HIS A 229 -26.22 -7.22 -3.80
CA HIS A 229 -27.65 -7.39 -3.98
C HIS A 229 -28.25 -6.26 -4.81
N TYR A 230 -28.01 -5.00 -4.42
CA TYR A 230 -28.51 -3.85 -5.18
C TYR A 230 -27.98 -3.84 -6.61
N ALA A 231 -26.68 -4.13 -6.80
CA ALA A 231 -26.06 -4.16 -8.11
C ALA A 231 -26.72 -5.19 -9.03
N ARG A 232 -26.99 -6.41 -8.55
CA ARG A 232 -27.67 -7.47 -9.32
C ARG A 232 -29.13 -7.15 -9.66
N GLN A 233 -29.79 -6.33 -8.84
CA GLN A 233 -31.13 -5.79 -9.14
C GLN A 233 -31.11 -4.63 -10.14
N GLY A 234 -29.93 -4.21 -10.64
CA GLY A 234 -29.81 -3.07 -11.54
C GLY A 234 -29.92 -1.72 -10.84
N ILE A 235 -29.78 -1.68 -9.51
CA ILE A 235 -29.87 -0.46 -8.70
C ILE A 235 -28.49 0.17 -8.57
N ILE A 236 -28.38 1.46 -8.86
CA ILE A 236 -27.20 2.28 -8.58
C ILE A 236 -27.42 2.97 -7.23
N THR A 237 -26.60 2.63 -6.24
CA THR A 237 -26.66 3.25 -4.90
C THR A 237 -25.87 4.56 -4.86
N PRO A 238 -26.12 5.44 -3.87
CA PRO A 238 -25.27 6.62 -3.64
C PRO A 238 -23.78 6.28 -3.46
N GLU A 239 -23.45 5.13 -2.85
CA GLU A 239 -22.07 4.66 -2.73
C GLU A 239 -21.44 4.38 -4.11
N MET A 240 -22.16 3.73 -5.02
CA MET A 240 -21.66 3.48 -6.39
C MET A 240 -21.43 4.78 -7.18
N GLU A 241 -22.30 5.77 -7.00
CA GLU A 241 -22.10 7.10 -7.60
C GLU A 241 -20.90 7.84 -6.98
N PHE A 242 -20.80 7.85 -5.65
CA PHE A 242 -19.69 8.45 -4.92
C PHE A 242 -18.35 7.89 -5.42
N ILE A 243 -18.25 6.57 -5.54
CA ILE A 243 -17.08 5.87 -6.06
C ILE A 243 -16.76 6.29 -7.49
N ALA A 244 -17.76 6.34 -8.38
CA ALA A 244 -17.52 6.68 -9.77
C ALA A 244 -16.87 8.07 -9.91
N ILE A 245 -17.32 9.04 -9.11
CA ILE A 245 -16.71 10.38 -9.06
C ILE A 245 -15.29 10.29 -8.47
N ARG A 246 -15.11 9.54 -7.37
CA ARG A 246 -13.83 9.41 -6.66
C ARG A 246 -12.74 8.81 -7.55
N GLU A 247 -13.05 7.76 -8.30
CA GLU A 247 -12.13 7.05 -9.19
C GLU A 247 -11.75 7.84 -10.45
N ASN A 248 -12.55 8.84 -10.84
CA ASN A 248 -12.17 9.77 -11.91
C ASN A 248 -11.25 10.89 -11.43
N MET A 249 -11.16 11.14 -10.11
CA MET A 249 -10.28 12.15 -9.49
C MET A 249 -10.37 13.56 -10.11
N GLY A 250 -11.53 13.93 -10.68
CA GLY A 250 -11.67 15.22 -11.35
C GLY A 250 -10.75 15.43 -12.55
N ARG A 251 -10.20 14.35 -13.14
CA ARG A 251 -9.22 14.40 -14.24
C ARG A 251 -9.74 15.13 -15.47
N GLU A 252 -11.06 15.16 -15.64
CA GLU A 252 -11.75 15.94 -16.66
C GLU A 252 -11.62 17.45 -16.47
N ARG A 253 -10.97 17.94 -15.42
CA ARG A 253 -10.65 19.36 -15.22
C ARG A 253 -9.28 19.74 -15.80
N ILE A 254 -8.42 18.75 -16.05
CA ILE A 254 -7.08 18.96 -16.64
C ILE A 254 -7.23 19.20 -18.15
N ARG A 255 -6.67 20.31 -18.65
CA ARG A 255 -6.72 20.70 -20.07
C ARG A 255 -5.35 20.63 -20.73
N GLY A 256 -4.27 20.80 -19.97
CA GLY A 256 -2.90 20.85 -20.50
C GLY A 256 -2.52 19.59 -21.28
N GLU A 257 -2.10 19.76 -22.54
CA GLU A 257 -1.71 18.65 -23.43
C GLU A 257 -0.56 17.82 -22.86
N VAL A 258 0.45 18.50 -22.27
CA VAL A 258 1.60 17.86 -21.61
C VAL A 258 1.16 16.97 -20.45
N LEU A 259 0.21 17.43 -19.64
CA LEU A 259 -0.27 16.67 -18.48
C LEU A 259 -1.11 15.46 -18.90
N ARG A 260 -1.86 15.60 -20.00
CA ARG A 260 -2.72 14.54 -20.56
C ARG A 260 -1.97 13.49 -21.39
N GLN A 261 -0.70 13.69 -21.69
CA GLN A 261 0.09 12.70 -22.39
C GLN A 261 0.20 11.42 -21.53
N GLN A 262 -0.27 10.31 -22.07
CA GLN A 262 -0.22 9.03 -21.37
C GLN A 262 0.29 7.92 -22.29
N HIS A 263 1.24 7.12 -21.79
CA HIS A 263 1.72 5.93 -22.49
C HIS A 263 0.65 4.83 -22.49
N PRO A 264 0.59 3.98 -23.55
CA PRO A 264 -0.22 2.78 -23.50
C PRO A 264 0.32 1.83 -22.40
N GLY A 265 -0.59 1.23 -21.64
CA GLY A 265 -0.26 0.22 -20.64
C GLY A 265 -0.47 -1.21 -21.13
N GLN A 266 -0.16 -2.17 -20.25
CA GLN A 266 -0.48 -3.59 -20.41
C GLN A 266 -1.29 -4.04 -19.19
N SER A 267 -2.62 -4.12 -19.33
CA SER A 267 -3.53 -4.46 -18.24
C SER A 267 -3.80 -5.96 -18.09
N PHE A 268 -3.22 -6.80 -18.96
CA PHE A 268 -3.43 -8.25 -19.00
C PHE A 268 -4.92 -8.65 -19.11
N GLY A 269 -5.71 -7.88 -19.85
CA GLY A 269 -7.13 -8.15 -20.09
C GLY A 269 -8.09 -7.43 -19.14
N ALA A 270 -7.60 -6.61 -18.21
CA ALA A 270 -8.48 -5.75 -17.40
C ALA A 270 -9.19 -4.70 -18.28
N HIS A 271 -10.45 -4.40 -17.95
CA HIS A 271 -11.28 -3.43 -18.66
C HIS A 271 -11.21 -2.07 -17.96
N LEU A 272 -10.39 -1.16 -18.51
CA LEU A 272 -10.14 0.17 -17.94
C LEU A 272 -10.82 1.24 -18.80
N PRO A 273 -12.08 1.63 -18.51
CA PRO A 273 -12.79 2.62 -19.30
C PRO A 273 -12.18 4.01 -19.11
N GLN A 274 -12.19 4.82 -20.19
CA GLN A 274 -11.70 6.21 -20.15
C GLN A 274 -12.45 7.10 -19.15
N ASN A 275 -13.70 6.76 -18.82
CA ASN A 275 -14.48 7.41 -17.78
C ASN A 275 -15.20 6.34 -16.95
N ILE A 276 -15.09 6.42 -15.63
CA ILE A 276 -15.76 5.50 -14.71
C ILE A 276 -17.15 6.07 -14.42
N THR A 277 -18.19 5.32 -14.75
CA THR A 277 -19.59 5.73 -14.51
C THR A 277 -20.20 4.96 -13.34
N PRO A 278 -21.25 5.46 -12.69
CA PRO A 278 -21.95 4.72 -11.64
C PRO A 278 -22.48 3.36 -12.15
N GLU A 279 -22.89 3.30 -13.41
CA GLU A 279 -23.32 2.06 -14.07
C GLU A 279 -22.15 1.08 -14.27
N PHE A 280 -20.95 1.55 -14.61
CA PHE A 280 -19.77 0.69 -14.67
C PHE A 280 -19.43 0.11 -13.29
N VAL A 281 -19.45 0.93 -12.24
CA VAL A 281 -19.27 0.47 -10.85
C VAL A 281 -20.29 -0.62 -10.50
N ARG A 282 -21.57 -0.36 -10.79
CA ARG A 282 -22.65 -1.35 -10.58
C ARG A 282 -22.39 -2.65 -11.33
N GLN A 283 -21.97 -2.60 -12.59
CA GLN A 283 -21.69 -3.79 -13.40
C GLN A 283 -20.54 -4.63 -12.83
N GLU A 284 -19.45 -4.00 -12.40
CA GLU A 284 -18.31 -4.70 -11.80
C GLU A 284 -18.68 -5.34 -10.46
N VAL A 285 -19.47 -4.63 -9.64
CA VAL A 285 -20.00 -5.17 -8.38
C VAL A 285 -20.97 -6.32 -8.64
N ALA A 286 -21.93 -6.17 -9.56
CA ALA A 286 -22.90 -7.21 -9.89
C ALA A 286 -22.25 -8.50 -10.40
N ALA A 287 -21.14 -8.37 -11.12
CA ALA A 287 -20.33 -9.47 -11.63
C ALA A 287 -19.42 -10.11 -10.55
N GLY A 288 -19.33 -9.52 -9.35
CA GLY A 288 -18.46 -9.98 -8.28
C GLY A 288 -16.98 -9.66 -8.50
N ARG A 289 -16.63 -8.82 -9.48
CA ARG A 289 -15.24 -8.40 -9.78
C ARG A 289 -14.78 -7.16 -9.04
N ALA A 290 -15.69 -6.56 -8.29
CA ALA A 290 -15.44 -5.44 -7.41
C ALA A 290 -16.33 -5.53 -6.16
N ILE A 291 -15.84 -5.01 -5.05
CA ILE A 291 -16.60 -4.88 -3.81
C ILE A 291 -16.57 -3.43 -3.30
N ILE A 292 -17.58 -3.10 -2.50
CA ILE A 292 -17.74 -1.84 -1.79
C ILE A 292 -17.96 -2.20 -0.30
N PRO A 293 -16.88 -2.35 0.49
CA PRO A 293 -16.98 -2.72 1.90
C PRO A 293 -17.59 -1.55 2.69
N ALA A 294 -18.87 -1.68 3.08
CA ALA A 294 -19.69 -0.54 3.43
C ALA A 294 -20.83 -0.92 4.40
N ASN A 295 -20.46 -1.51 5.54
CA ASN A 295 -21.42 -1.98 6.54
C ASN A 295 -22.40 -0.87 6.92
N ILE A 296 -23.69 -1.22 7.05
CA ILE A 296 -24.78 -0.29 7.39
C ILE A 296 -24.61 0.39 8.76
N ASN A 297 -23.75 -0.15 9.63
CA ASN A 297 -23.39 0.39 10.95
C ASN A 297 -22.08 1.18 10.95
N HIS A 298 -21.47 1.42 9.78
CA HIS A 298 -20.34 2.33 9.62
C HIS A 298 -20.67 3.49 8.67
N PRO A 299 -21.65 4.34 9.05
CA PRO A 299 -22.06 5.46 8.22
C PRO A 299 -21.02 6.60 8.14
N GLU A 300 -19.97 6.57 8.96
CA GLU A 300 -18.84 7.51 8.96
C GLU A 300 -17.90 7.30 7.75
N SER A 301 -17.83 6.08 7.21
CA SER A 301 -16.92 5.71 6.12
C SER A 301 -17.28 6.39 4.80
N GLU A 302 -16.28 7.01 4.16
CA GLU A 302 -16.35 7.53 2.79
C GLU A 302 -16.23 6.37 1.79
N PRO A 303 -17.26 6.10 0.95
CA PRO A 303 -17.25 4.93 0.07
C PRO A 303 -16.04 4.84 -0.85
N MET A 304 -15.54 3.62 -1.02
CA MET A 304 -14.46 3.27 -1.94
C MET A 304 -14.74 1.90 -2.56
N VAL A 305 -14.12 1.61 -3.69
CA VAL A 305 -14.22 0.32 -4.39
C VAL A 305 -12.90 -0.43 -4.38
N ILE A 306 -12.97 -1.76 -4.29
CA ILE A 306 -11.83 -2.66 -4.45
C ILE A 306 -12.12 -3.55 -5.65
N GLY A 307 -11.35 -3.42 -6.72
CA GLY A 307 -11.47 -4.27 -7.91
C GLY A 307 -10.36 -4.00 -8.92
N ARG A 308 -10.06 -5.00 -9.75
CA ARG A 308 -8.95 -4.97 -10.74
C ARG A 308 -9.05 -3.82 -11.75
N ASN A 309 -10.28 -3.39 -12.04
CA ASN A 309 -10.59 -2.37 -13.05
C ASN A 309 -10.59 -0.93 -12.52
N PHE A 310 -10.19 -0.74 -11.25
CA PHE A 310 -10.10 0.55 -10.56
C PHE A 310 -8.64 0.84 -10.18
N LEU A 311 -8.41 1.96 -9.47
CA LEU A 311 -7.12 2.24 -8.84
C LEU A 311 -6.75 1.13 -7.86
N VAL A 312 -5.46 0.78 -7.79
CA VAL A 312 -4.97 -0.21 -6.82
C VAL A 312 -5.04 0.38 -5.42
N LYS A 313 -5.68 -0.33 -4.48
CA LYS A 313 -5.92 0.12 -3.11
C LYS A 313 -4.85 -0.39 -2.15
N VAL A 314 -4.60 0.33 -1.06
CA VAL A 314 -3.61 -0.05 -0.05
C VAL A 314 -4.27 -0.16 1.33
N ASN A 315 -4.06 -1.28 2.01
CA ASN A 315 -4.49 -1.48 3.38
C ASN A 315 -3.35 -1.25 4.37
N ALA A 316 -3.64 -0.60 5.50
CA ALA A 316 -2.74 -0.55 6.66
C ALA A 316 -3.26 -1.44 7.81
N ASN A 317 -2.35 -2.17 8.46
CA ASN A 317 -2.67 -2.96 9.65
C ASN A 317 -2.26 -2.17 10.90
N ILE A 318 -3.22 -1.91 11.77
CA ILE A 318 -2.99 -1.39 13.12
C ILE A 318 -3.44 -2.44 14.14
N GLY A 319 -3.34 -2.13 15.42
CA GLY A 319 -3.85 -2.99 16.47
C GLY A 319 -2.93 -3.04 17.69
N ASN A 320 -3.58 -3.19 18.84
CA ASN A 320 -2.94 -3.40 20.12
C ASN A 320 -2.43 -4.86 20.26
N SER A 321 -1.50 -5.08 21.17
CA SER A 321 -1.09 -6.43 21.57
C SER A 321 -1.18 -6.61 23.08
N ALA A 322 -1.14 -7.87 23.54
CA ALA A 322 -1.01 -8.19 24.96
C ALA A 322 0.23 -7.54 25.64
N VAL A 323 1.19 -7.05 24.86
CA VAL A 323 2.48 -6.56 25.35
C VAL A 323 2.56 -5.03 25.35
N THR A 324 1.96 -4.33 24.40
CA THR A 324 2.10 -2.87 24.19
C THR A 324 0.96 -2.27 23.37
N SER A 325 0.72 -0.96 23.55
CA SER A 325 -0.26 -0.05 22.90
C SER A 325 -1.51 0.26 23.75
N SER A 326 -2.16 1.39 23.47
CA SER A 326 -3.37 1.90 24.13
C SER A 326 -4.41 2.38 23.11
N ILE A 327 -5.64 2.65 23.55
CA ILE A 327 -6.71 3.17 22.66
C ILE A 327 -6.25 4.45 21.97
N GLU A 328 -5.59 5.34 22.71
CA GLU A 328 -5.07 6.61 22.20
C GLU A 328 -4.03 6.39 21.09
N GLU A 329 -3.12 5.43 21.28
CA GLU A 329 -2.10 5.08 20.27
C GLU A 329 -2.73 4.46 19.01
N GLU A 330 -3.77 3.64 19.14
CA GLU A 330 -4.45 3.05 17.98
C GLU A 330 -5.26 4.08 17.18
N VAL A 331 -5.89 5.06 17.86
CA VAL A 331 -6.55 6.18 17.18
C VAL A 331 -5.52 7.10 16.50
N GLU A 332 -4.37 7.39 17.12
CA GLU A 332 -3.27 8.12 16.45
C GLU A 332 -2.83 7.40 15.17
N LYS A 333 -2.61 6.08 15.25
CA LYS A 333 -2.21 5.27 14.08
C LYS A 333 -3.29 5.24 13.00
N LEU A 334 -4.58 5.20 13.34
CA LEU A 334 -5.67 5.29 12.38
C LEU A 334 -5.60 6.60 11.59
N VAL A 335 -5.59 7.74 12.29
CA VAL A 335 -5.53 9.07 11.68
C VAL A 335 -4.26 9.23 10.85
N TRP A 336 -3.13 8.74 11.36
CA TRP A 336 -1.86 8.76 10.65
C TRP A 336 -1.89 7.90 9.38
N SER A 337 -2.53 6.73 9.44
CA SER A 337 -2.62 5.82 8.29
C SER A 337 -3.46 6.42 7.16
N THR A 338 -4.62 7.00 7.49
CA THR A 338 -5.51 7.61 6.50
C THR A 338 -4.91 8.85 5.88
N LEU A 339 -4.16 9.66 6.66
CA LEU A 339 -3.42 10.82 6.14
C LEU A 339 -2.38 10.43 5.07
N TRP A 340 -1.65 9.34 5.31
CA TRP A 340 -0.59 8.87 4.39
C TRP A 340 -1.09 7.94 3.27
N GLY A 341 -2.41 7.85 3.08
CA GLY A 341 -2.99 7.25 1.89
C GLY A 341 -3.57 5.84 2.06
N ALA A 342 -3.73 5.34 3.28
CA ALA A 342 -4.39 4.05 3.53
C ALA A 342 -5.84 4.12 3.02
N ASP A 343 -6.18 3.27 2.05
CA ASP A 343 -7.51 3.18 1.46
C ASP A 343 -8.46 2.35 2.35
N THR A 344 -7.92 1.43 3.14
CA THR A 344 -8.59 0.69 4.22
C THR A 344 -7.65 0.51 5.40
N VAL A 345 -8.20 0.22 6.58
CA VAL A 345 -7.41 -0.14 7.77
C VAL A 345 -7.93 -1.43 8.39
N MET A 346 -7.05 -2.32 8.82
CA MET A 346 -7.44 -3.49 9.61
C MET A 346 -7.05 -3.31 11.08
N ASP A 347 -8.01 -3.54 11.97
CA ASP A 347 -7.75 -3.70 13.39
C ASP A 347 -7.37 -5.16 13.69
N LEU A 348 -6.07 -5.39 13.88
CA LEU A 348 -5.50 -6.69 14.23
C LEU A 348 -5.23 -6.82 15.74
N SER A 349 -5.93 -6.03 16.56
CA SER A 349 -5.77 -6.02 18.01
C SER A 349 -5.90 -7.42 18.63
N THR A 350 -5.01 -7.69 19.58
CA THR A 350 -4.98 -8.90 20.41
C THR A 350 -4.86 -8.53 21.89
N GLY A 351 -5.22 -9.44 22.79
CA GLY A 351 -5.21 -9.19 24.23
C GLY A 351 -6.47 -8.49 24.75
N ARG A 352 -6.29 -7.50 25.63
CA ARG A 352 -7.38 -6.88 26.40
C ARG A 352 -8.04 -5.74 25.63
N TYR A 353 -9.31 -5.49 25.93
CA TYR A 353 -10.06 -4.31 25.47
C TYR A 353 -10.19 -4.17 23.94
N ILE A 354 -10.16 -5.29 23.21
CA ILE A 354 -10.31 -5.31 21.74
C ILE A 354 -11.65 -4.65 21.35
N HIS A 355 -12.73 -5.00 22.05
CA HIS A 355 -14.07 -4.46 21.79
C HIS A 355 -14.10 -2.92 21.85
N GLU A 356 -13.58 -2.35 22.94
CA GLU A 356 -13.58 -0.90 23.15
C GLU A 356 -12.64 -0.22 22.17
N THR A 357 -11.41 -0.73 22.02
CA THR A 357 -10.42 -0.17 21.09
C THR A 357 -11.00 -0.07 19.67
N ARG A 358 -11.67 -1.12 19.21
CA ARG A 358 -12.30 -1.16 17.89
C ARG A 358 -13.47 -0.19 17.75
N GLU A 359 -14.25 0.04 18.81
CA GLU A 359 -15.30 1.05 18.81
C GLU A 359 -14.72 2.44 18.56
N TRP A 360 -13.64 2.80 19.26
CA TRP A 360 -12.94 4.08 19.05
C TRP A 360 -12.38 4.19 17.63
N ILE A 361 -11.85 3.11 17.06
CA ILE A 361 -11.34 3.08 15.68
C ILE A 361 -12.49 3.32 14.69
N LEU A 362 -13.58 2.54 14.77
CA LEU A 362 -14.71 2.61 13.83
C LEU A 362 -15.37 3.98 13.83
N ARG A 363 -15.66 4.54 15.00
CA ARG A 363 -16.31 5.86 15.10
C ARG A 363 -15.42 7.01 14.60
N ASN A 364 -14.13 6.76 14.46
CA ASN A 364 -13.13 7.73 14.00
C ASN A 364 -12.54 7.40 12.62
N SER A 365 -13.08 6.40 11.91
CA SER A 365 -12.53 5.99 10.62
C SER A 365 -13.31 6.59 9.46
N PRO A 366 -12.68 7.38 8.57
CA PRO A 366 -13.28 7.77 7.31
C PRO A 366 -13.14 6.70 6.23
N VAL A 367 -12.45 5.59 6.52
CA VAL A 367 -12.17 4.50 5.56
C VAL A 367 -12.72 3.16 6.09
N PRO A 368 -12.95 2.17 5.22
CA PRO A 368 -13.40 0.85 5.66
C PRO A 368 -12.46 0.19 6.67
N ILE A 369 -13.05 -0.42 7.70
CA ILE A 369 -12.34 -1.17 8.73
C ILE A 369 -12.52 -2.67 8.55
N GLY A 370 -11.41 -3.39 8.48
CA GLY A 370 -11.37 -4.85 8.49
C GLY A 370 -10.95 -5.43 9.83
N THR A 371 -11.32 -6.69 10.08
CA THR A 371 -10.84 -7.45 11.24
C THR A 371 -10.59 -8.91 10.90
N VAL A 372 -9.95 -9.63 11.83
CA VAL A 372 -9.86 -11.09 11.80
C VAL A 372 -10.64 -11.64 13.01
N PRO A 373 -11.95 -11.97 12.88
CA PRO A 373 -12.80 -12.28 14.03
C PRO A 373 -12.27 -13.40 14.94
N ILE A 374 -11.50 -14.35 14.39
CA ILE A 374 -10.94 -15.45 15.17
C ILE A 374 -9.94 -14.98 16.25
N TYR A 375 -9.32 -13.81 16.09
CA TYR A 375 -8.39 -13.28 17.10
C TYR A 375 -9.14 -12.92 18.39
N GLN A 376 -10.27 -12.22 18.27
CA GLN A 376 -11.09 -11.91 19.43
C GLN A 376 -11.75 -13.17 20.00
N ALA A 377 -12.26 -14.06 19.15
CA ALA A 377 -12.84 -15.33 19.61
C ALA A 377 -11.82 -16.15 20.42
N LEU A 378 -10.55 -16.15 20.01
CA LEU A 378 -9.47 -16.81 20.73
C LEU A 378 -9.20 -16.19 22.11
N GLU A 379 -9.29 -14.85 22.23
CA GLU A 379 -9.19 -14.17 23.53
C GLU A 379 -10.37 -14.51 24.45
N LYS A 380 -11.60 -14.68 23.91
CA LYS A 380 -12.78 -15.13 24.67
C LYS A 380 -12.57 -16.52 25.31
N VAL A 381 -11.67 -17.34 24.79
CA VAL A 381 -11.26 -18.65 25.36
C VAL A 381 -9.86 -18.64 25.98
N ASN A 382 -9.35 -17.48 26.39
CA ASN A 382 -8.06 -17.34 27.06
C ASN A 382 -6.88 -17.93 26.25
N GLY A 383 -6.90 -17.80 24.92
CA GLY A 383 -5.82 -18.29 24.06
C GLY A 383 -5.86 -19.79 23.75
N VAL A 384 -6.86 -20.51 24.24
CA VAL A 384 -6.94 -21.97 24.09
C VAL A 384 -7.73 -22.32 22.83
N ALA A 385 -7.01 -22.51 21.71
CA ALA A 385 -7.61 -22.74 20.40
C ALA A 385 -8.64 -23.88 20.40
N GLU A 386 -8.39 -25.01 21.07
CA GLU A 386 -9.30 -26.16 21.17
C GLU A 386 -10.64 -25.85 21.86
N ASN A 387 -10.75 -24.74 22.59
CA ASN A 387 -12.02 -24.35 23.22
C ASN A 387 -12.91 -23.50 22.29
N LEU A 388 -12.42 -23.14 21.09
CA LEU A 388 -13.23 -22.45 20.10
C LEU A 388 -14.39 -23.32 19.62
N ASN A 389 -15.55 -22.72 19.41
CA ASN A 389 -16.73 -23.36 18.85
C ASN A 389 -17.52 -22.37 17.99
N TRP A 390 -18.51 -22.89 17.25
CA TRP A 390 -19.33 -22.10 16.34
C TRP A 390 -20.12 -21.02 17.08
N GLU A 391 -20.76 -21.35 18.20
CA GLU A 391 -21.67 -20.43 18.92
C GLU A 391 -20.94 -19.15 19.36
N MET A 392 -19.72 -19.29 19.86
CA MET A 392 -18.88 -18.16 20.27
C MET A 392 -18.33 -17.37 19.10
N PHE A 393 -17.95 -18.05 18.01
CA PHE A 393 -17.52 -17.36 16.80
C PHE A 393 -18.66 -16.56 16.19
N ARG A 394 -19.87 -17.16 16.14
CA ARG A 394 -21.11 -16.52 15.71
C ARG A 394 -21.43 -15.28 16.53
N ASP A 395 -21.34 -15.35 17.86
CA ASP A 395 -21.48 -14.18 18.75
C ASP A 395 -20.45 -13.08 18.42
N THR A 396 -19.20 -13.46 18.14
CA THR A 396 -18.14 -12.52 17.75
C THR A 396 -18.41 -11.85 16.39
N LEU A 397 -18.98 -12.57 15.42
CA LEU A 397 -19.38 -11.98 14.14
C LEU A 397 -20.51 -10.97 14.32
N LEU A 398 -21.53 -11.29 15.13
CA LEU A 398 -22.64 -10.39 15.41
C LEU A 398 -22.16 -9.13 16.15
N GLU A 399 -21.31 -9.29 17.15
CA GLU A 399 -20.67 -8.19 17.85
C GLU A 399 -20.01 -7.20 16.87
N GLN A 400 -19.13 -7.70 16.00
CA GLN A 400 -18.35 -6.86 15.11
C GLN A 400 -19.19 -6.25 13.98
N ALA A 401 -20.17 -6.99 13.47
CA ALA A 401 -21.09 -6.50 12.45
C ALA A 401 -22.00 -5.37 12.98
N GLU A 402 -22.42 -5.45 14.25
CA GLU A 402 -23.19 -4.40 14.92
C GLU A 402 -22.36 -3.16 15.26
N GLN A 403 -21.06 -3.31 15.52
CA GLN A 403 -20.16 -2.15 15.68
C GLN A 403 -19.91 -1.42 14.36
N GLY A 404 -19.94 -2.13 13.23
CA GLY A 404 -19.72 -1.55 11.90
C GLY A 404 -18.46 -2.02 11.18
N VAL A 405 -17.88 -3.18 11.53
CA VAL A 405 -16.77 -3.72 10.73
C VAL A 405 -17.22 -3.98 9.30
N ASP A 406 -16.48 -3.47 8.31
CA ASP A 406 -16.88 -3.50 6.90
C ASP A 406 -16.52 -4.80 6.19
N TYR A 407 -15.46 -5.48 6.65
CA TYR A 407 -15.09 -6.77 6.11
C TYR A 407 -14.40 -7.68 7.14
N PHE A 408 -14.63 -8.98 7.00
CA PHE A 408 -14.04 -10.01 7.85
C PHE A 408 -13.04 -10.87 7.09
N THR A 409 -11.84 -11.01 7.63
CA THR A 409 -10.92 -12.07 7.22
C THR A 409 -11.31 -13.40 7.87
N ILE A 410 -11.86 -14.32 7.08
CA ILE A 410 -12.33 -15.64 7.53
C ILE A 410 -11.49 -16.74 6.87
N HIS A 411 -10.81 -17.54 7.71
CA HIS A 411 -9.91 -18.61 7.26
C HIS A 411 -10.67 -19.92 7.02
N ALA A 412 -11.78 -19.85 6.28
CA ALA A 412 -12.62 -21.03 5.98
C ALA A 412 -11.99 -21.98 4.94
N GLY A 413 -10.91 -21.57 4.27
CA GLY A 413 -10.13 -22.42 3.35
C GLY A 413 -9.16 -23.39 4.03
N VAL A 414 -8.89 -23.23 5.34
CA VAL A 414 -7.99 -24.09 6.10
C VAL A 414 -8.71 -25.37 6.50
N LEU A 415 -8.63 -26.37 5.62
CA LEU A 415 -9.31 -27.64 5.81
C LEU A 415 -8.40 -28.68 6.46
N LEU A 416 -8.97 -29.58 7.27
CA LEU A 416 -8.23 -30.60 8.01
C LEU A 416 -7.32 -31.41 7.08
N ARG A 417 -7.82 -31.76 5.89
CA ARG A 417 -7.07 -32.52 4.87
C ARG A 417 -5.88 -31.77 4.26
N TYR A 418 -5.82 -30.44 4.37
CA TYR A 418 -4.71 -29.63 3.85
C TYR A 418 -3.58 -29.46 4.87
N VAL A 419 -3.88 -29.57 6.18
CA VAL A 419 -2.87 -29.41 7.24
C VAL A 419 -1.64 -30.32 7.02
N PRO A 420 -1.76 -31.62 6.69
CA PRO A 420 -0.60 -32.48 6.43
C PRO A 420 0.26 -32.06 5.24
N MET A 421 -0.28 -31.34 4.26
CA MET A 421 0.48 -30.85 3.09
C MET A 421 1.57 -29.86 3.52
N THR A 422 1.34 -29.13 4.62
CA THR A 422 2.28 -28.14 5.17
C THR A 422 3.45 -28.77 5.94
N ALA A 423 3.41 -30.07 6.23
CA ALA A 423 4.43 -30.75 7.05
C ALA A 423 5.82 -30.75 6.43
N LYS A 424 5.93 -30.55 5.11
CA LYS A 424 7.20 -30.49 4.35
C LYS A 424 7.72 -29.07 4.12
N ARG A 425 6.96 -28.04 4.51
CA ARG A 425 7.36 -26.64 4.33
C ARG A 425 8.56 -26.29 5.21
N LEU A 426 9.37 -25.35 4.74
CA LEU A 426 10.46 -24.78 5.51
C LEU A 426 9.92 -23.99 6.71
N THR A 427 8.88 -23.16 6.47
CA THR A 427 8.33 -22.23 7.49
C THR A 427 6.95 -22.63 8.01
N GLY A 428 6.40 -23.75 7.53
CA GLY A 428 5.11 -24.27 8.00
C GLY A 428 3.93 -23.34 7.66
N ILE A 429 3.07 -23.11 8.65
CA ILE A 429 1.91 -22.21 8.55
C ILE A 429 2.26 -20.89 9.25
N VAL A 430 2.37 -19.81 8.46
CA VAL A 430 2.73 -18.48 8.99
C VAL A 430 1.54 -17.53 9.16
N SER A 431 0.36 -17.90 8.66
CA SER A 431 -0.87 -17.19 9.00
C SER A 431 -1.24 -17.46 10.46
N ARG A 432 -1.39 -16.41 11.26
CA ARG A 432 -1.86 -16.55 12.65
C ARG A 432 -3.26 -17.18 12.69
N GLY A 433 -4.21 -16.65 11.91
CA GLY A 433 -5.57 -17.20 11.83
C GLY A 433 -5.58 -18.62 11.28
N GLY A 434 -4.77 -18.89 10.25
CA GLY A 434 -4.64 -20.24 9.69
C GLY A 434 -4.05 -21.25 10.66
N SER A 435 -3.03 -20.87 11.44
CA SER A 435 -2.42 -21.74 12.46
C SER A 435 -3.38 -22.02 13.62
N ILE A 436 -4.24 -21.07 14.01
CA ILE A 436 -5.29 -21.28 15.02
C ILE A 436 -6.27 -22.34 14.53
N MET A 437 -6.73 -22.21 13.28
CA MET A 437 -7.67 -23.17 12.69
C MET A 437 -7.05 -24.55 12.48
N ALA A 438 -5.81 -24.62 12.01
CA ALA A 438 -5.09 -25.89 11.89
C ALA A 438 -4.95 -26.60 13.25
N LYS A 439 -4.61 -25.86 14.31
CA LYS A 439 -4.55 -26.41 15.68
C LYS A 439 -5.92 -26.92 16.13
N TRP A 440 -6.99 -26.14 15.91
CA TRP A 440 -8.35 -26.55 16.27
C TRP A 440 -8.77 -27.84 15.54
N CYS A 441 -8.54 -27.92 14.22
CA CYS A 441 -8.86 -29.11 13.42
C CYS A 441 -8.10 -30.35 13.91
N LEU A 442 -6.82 -30.21 14.27
CA LEU A 442 -6.01 -31.32 14.78
C LEU A 442 -6.42 -31.76 16.20
N SER A 443 -6.82 -30.83 17.08
CA SER A 443 -7.28 -31.19 18.42
C SER A 443 -8.59 -32.00 18.38
N HIS A 444 -9.48 -31.70 17.45
CA HIS A 444 -10.78 -32.38 17.34
C HIS A 444 -10.82 -33.50 16.30
N HIS A 445 -9.86 -33.54 15.37
CA HIS A 445 -9.90 -34.37 14.16
C HIS A 445 -11.20 -34.22 13.37
N THR A 446 -11.72 -32.99 13.29
CA THR A 446 -12.92 -32.61 12.53
C THR A 446 -12.58 -31.55 11.49
N GLU A 447 -13.42 -31.45 10.45
CA GLU A 447 -13.30 -30.37 9.47
C GLU A 447 -13.54 -29.00 10.12
N SER A 448 -12.92 -27.96 9.57
CA SER A 448 -13.02 -26.58 10.04
C SER A 448 -14.48 -26.16 10.25
N PHE A 449 -14.82 -25.73 11.48
CA PHE A 449 -16.17 -25.24 11.76
C PHE A 449 -16.51 -23.98 10.94
N LEU A 450 -15.51 -23.18 10.54
CA LEU A 450 -15.70 -22.04 9.65
C LEU A 450 -16.17 -22.47 8.26
N TYR A 451 -15.65 -23.59 7.76
CA TYR A 451 -16.09 -24.20 6.50
C TYR A 451 -17.49 -24.82 6.65
N GLN A 452 -17.71 -25.58 7.73
CA GLN A 452 -18.99 -26.26 7.97
C GLN A 452 -20.17 -25.29 8.14
N HIS A 453 -19.95 -24.16 8.80
CA HIS A 453 -20.96 -23.14 9.07
C HIS A 453 -20.89 -21.94 8.11
N PHE A 454 -20.19 -22.07 6.98
CA PHE A 454 -19.94 -20.93 6.08
C PHE A 454 -21.22 -20.26 5.56
N ARG A 455 -22.30 -21.03 5.35
CA ARG A 455 -23.61 -20.50 4.96
C ARG A 455 -24.23 -19.60 6.04
N GLU A 456 -24.12 -19.98 7.31
CA GLU A 456 -24.59 -19.13 8.42
C GLU A 456 -23.74 -17.87 8.59
N ILE A 457 -22.43 -17.95 8.29
CA ILE A 457 -21.56 -16.76 8.21
C ILE A 457 -22.08 -15.81 7.13
N CYS A 458 -22.45 -16.33 5.95
CA CYS A 458 -23.00 -15.53 4.86
C CYS A 458 -24.34 -14.86 5.24
N GLU A 459 -25.22 -15.55 5.96
CA GLU A 459 -26.47 -14.98 6.45
C GLU A 459 -26.25 -13.78 7.38
N ILE A 460 -25.25 -13.85 8.27
CA ILE A 460 -24.86 -12.73 9.12
C ILE A 460 -24.33 -11.58 8.25
N CYS A 461 -23.38 -11.86 7.36
CA CYS A 461 -22.76 -10.84 6.51
C CYS A 461 -23.80 -10.10 5.64
N ALA A 462 -24.75 -10.83 5.07
CA ALA A 462 -25.83 -10.28 4.25
C ALA A 462 -26.78 -9.35 5.02
N ALA A 463 -26.93 -9.56 6.34
CA ALA A 463 -27.82 -8.77 7.18
C ALA A 463 -27.25 -7.37 7.52
N TYR A 464 -25.94 -7.16 7.35
CA TYR A 464 -25.25 -5.93 7.72
C TYR A 464 -24.40 -5.31 6.59
N ASP A 465 -24.30 -5.98 5.43
CA ASP A 465 -23.38 -5.63 4.34
C ASP A 465 -21.90 -5.68 4.74
N VAL A 466 -21.52 -6.75 5.44
CA VAL A 466 -20.11 -7.07 5.71
C VAL A 466 -19.55 -7.87 4.54
N ALA A 467 -18.45 -7.43 3.94
CA ALA A 467 -17.77 -8.19 2.91
C ALA A 467 -16.92 -9.32 3.53
N LEU A 468 -16.73 -10.41 2.78
CA LEU A 468 -15.84 -11.50 3.14
C LEU A 468 -14.48 -11.31 2.48
N SER A 469 -13.44 -11.18 3.29
CA SER A 469 -12.05 -11.37 2.88
C SER A 469 -11.69 -12.83 3.15
N LEU A 470 -11.67 -13.67 2.12
CA LEU A 470 -11.40 -15.10 2.30
C LEU A 470 -9.91 -15.30 2.55
N GLY A 471 -9.57 -15.61 3.80
CA GLY A 471 -8.20 -15.57 4.31
C GLY A 471 -7.30 -16.67 3.77
N ASP A 472 -6.02 -16.33 3.58
CA ASP A 472 -4.96 -17.18 3.04
C ASP A 472 -4.20 -17.93 4.16
N GLY A 473 -4.93 -18.76 4.91
CA GLY A 473 -4.41 -19.47 6.07
C GLY A 473 -3.19 -20.34 5.80
N LEU A 474 -3.01 -20.80 4.57
CA LEU A 474 -1.89 -21.61 4.09
C LEU A 474 -0.98 -20.82 3.14
N ARG A 475 -0.92 -19.50 3.21
CA ARG A 475 0.07 -18.72 2.43
C ARG A 475 1.53 -19.12 2.73
N PRO A 476 2.47 -18.93 1.78
CA PRO A 476 3.89 -19.20 1.99
C PRO A 476 4.55 -18.12 2.88
N GLY A 477 5.37 -18.56 3.84
CA GLY A 477 6.17 -17.72 4.73
C GLY A 477 7.66 -17.66 4.40
N SER A 478 8.07 -18.32 3.32
CA SER A 478 9.39 -18.22 2.72
C SER A 478 9.29 -18.43 1.22
N ILE A 479 10.26 -17.95 0.46
CA ILE A 479 10.30 -18.17 -0.99
C ILE A 479 10.37 -19.65 -1.38
N GLN A 480 10.84 -20.52 -0.47
CA GLN A 480 10.91 -21.96 -0.70
C GLN A 480 9.52 -22.61 -0.71
N ASP A 481 8.58 -22.08 0.08
CA ASP A 481 7.24 -22.62 0.25
C ASP A 481 6.25 -22.07 -0.81
N ALA A 482 6.69 -21.14 -1.66
CA ALA A 482 5.85 -20.44 -2.63
C ALA A 482 5.24 -21.38 -3.68
N ASN A 483 3.95 -21.20 -3.96
CA ASN A 483 3.16 -21.90 -4.97
C ASN A 483 3.12 -23.43 -4.77
N ASP A 484 3.25 -23.88 -3.53
CA ASP A 484 3.16 -25.30 -3.20
C ASP A 484 1.71 -25.82 -3.23
N GLU A 485 1.57 -27.13 -3.00
CA GLU A 485 0.27 -27.80 -3.02
C GLU A 485 -0.69 -27.24 -1.97
N ALA A 486 -0.22 -26.96 -0.76
CA ALA A 486 -1.06 -26.46 0.33
C ALA A 486 -1.66 -25.09 0.00
N GLN A 487 -0.86 -24.19 -0.57
CA GLN A 487 -1.31 -22.85 -0.96
C GLN A 487 -2.42 -22.92 -2.02
N PHE A 488 -2.20 -23.64 -3.12
CA PHE A 488 -3.20 -23.68 -4.19
C PHE A 488 -4.42 -24.54 -3.84
N ALA A 489 -4.27 -25.57 -3.01
CA ALA A 489 -5.42 -26.32 -2.49
C ALA A 489 -6.38 -25.41 -1.68
N GLU A 490 -5.83 -24.51 -0.85
CA GLU A 490 -6.64 -23.50 -0.17
C GLU A 490 -7.27 -22.53 -1.17
N LEU A 491 -6.49 -21.94 -2.09
CA LEU A 491 -6.99 -20.98 -3.08
C LEU A 491 -8.20 -21.53 -3.87
N HIS A 492 -8.14 -22.79 -4.30
CA HIS A 492 -9.25 -23.42 -5.01
C HIS A 492 -10.49 -23.58 -4.13
N THR A 493 -10.31 -23.91 -2.84
CA THR A 493 -11.41 -23.91 -1.88
C THR A 493 -11.98 -22.50 -1.71
N LEU A 494 -11.16 -21.45 -1.69
CA LEU A 494 -11.66 -20.07 -1.60
C LEU A 494 -12.56 -19.74 -2.80
N GLY A 495 -12.22 -20.19 -4.00
CA GLY A 495 -13.10 -20.07 -5.18
C GLY A 495 -14.45 -20.78 -5.05
N GLU A 496 -14.49 -21.96 -4.42
CA GLU A 496 -15.75 -22.64 -4.06
C GLU A 496 -16.57 -21.80 -3.08
N LEU A 497 -15.93 -21.31 -2.01
CA LEU A 497 -16.58 -20.48 -0.99
C LEU A 497 -17.09 -19.16 -1.55
N THR A 498 -16.40 -18.55 -2.53
CA THR A 498 -16.85 -17.35 -3.24
C THR A 498 -18.21 -17.57 -3.88
N LYS A 499 -18.41 -18.69 -4.59
CA LYS A 499 -19.71 -19.03 -5.19
C LYS A 499 -20.79 -19.18 -4.14
N ILE A 500 -20.48 -19.85 -3.03
CA ILE A 500 -21.44 -20.01 -1.92
C ILE A 500 -21.82 -18.63 -1.36
N ALA A 501 -20.86 -17.75 -1.07
CA ALA A 501 -21.15 -16.40 -0.58
C ALA A 501 -21.99 -15.58 -1.57
N TRP A 502 -21.73 -15.71 -2.87
CA TRP A 502 -22.52 -15.09 -3.92
C TRP A 502 -23.96 -15.62 -4.01
N GLU A 503 -24.28 -16.83 -3.54
CA GLU A 503 -25.67 -17.30 -3.42
C GLU A 503 -26.48 -16.47 -2.41
N TYR A 504 -25.81 -15.84 -1.44
CA TYR A 504 -26.40 -14.98 -0.40
C TYR A 504 -26.27 -13.49 -0.72
N ASP A 505 -25.83 -13.15 -1.94
CA ASP A 505 -25.45 -11.78 -2.33
C ASP A 505 -24.40 -11.16 -1.39
N VAL A 506 -23.51 -11.95 -0.80
CA VAL A 506 -22.40 -11.42 0.03
C VAL A 506 -21.22 -11.04 -0.85
N GLN A 507 -20.65 -9.85 -0.61
CA GLN A 507 -19.47 -9.34 -1.30
C GLN A 507 -18.22 -10.13 -0.90
N VAL A 508 -17.34 -10.46 -1.84
CA VAL A 508 -16.15 -11.30 -1.58
C VAL A 508 -14.90 -10.70 -2.21
N MET A 509 -13.79 -10.72 -1.47
CA MET A 509 -12.43 -10.62 -2.00
C MET A 509 -11.59 -11.80 -1.47
N ILE A 510 -10.51 -12.14 -2.17
CA ILE A 510 -9.65 -13.28 -1.87
C ILE A 510 -8.34 -12.76 -1.29
N GLU A 511 -7.88 -13.31 -0.18
CA GLU A 511 -6.51 -13.04 0.29
C GLU A 511 -5.50 -13.94 -0.42
N GLY A 512 -4.30 -13.41 -0.61
CA GLY A 512 -3.24 -14.04 -1.39
C GLY A 512 -1.84 -13.83 -0.81
N PRO A 513 -0.85 -14.50 -1.40
CA PRO A 513 0.36 -14.95 -0.73
C PRO A 513 1.22 -13.86 -0.09
N GLY A 514 2.07 -14.34 0.83
CA GLY A 514 3.12 -13.57 1.50
C GLY A 514 4.46 -13.61 0.75
N HIS A 515 5.23 -14.70 0.84
CA HIS A 515 6.59 -14.75 0.28
C HIS A 515 6.61 -15.45 -1.08
N VAL A 516 6.91 -14.73 -2.16
CA VAL A 516 6.90 -15.26 -3.53
C VAL A 516 8.01 -14.62 -4.37
N PRO A 517 8.97 -15.41 -4.90
CA PRO A 517 10.01 -14.85 -5.76
C PRO A 517 9.42 -14.41 -7.11
N MET A 518 10.00 -13.36 -7.72
CA MET A 518 9.40 -12.61 -8.84
C MET A 518 8.91 -13.48 -10.01
N GLN A 519 9.65 -14.52 -10.39
CA GLN A 519 9.30 -15.41 -11.50
C GLN A 519 8.02 -16.23 -11.26
N MET A 520 7.53 -16.29 -10.01
CA MET A 520 6.35 -17.06 -9.59
C MET A 520 5.13 -16.17 -9.33
N ILE A 521 5.30 -14.84 -9.24
CA ILE A 521 4.22 -13.90 -8.92
C ILE A 521 3.09 -13.95 -9.96
N ARG A 522 3.42 -13.92 -11.26
CA ARG A 522 2.41 -13.92 -12.32
C ARG A 522 1.51 -15.16 -12.27
N ARG A 523 2.07 -16.31 -11.89
CA ARG A 523 1.30 -17.55 -11.75
C ARG A 523 0.22 -17.41 -10.68
N ASN A 524 0.53 -16.79 -9.53
CA ASN A 524 -0.46 -16.58 -8.47
C ASN A 524 -1.67 -15.78 -8.96
N MET A 525 -1.43 -14.70 -9.71
CA MET A 525 -2.52 -13.89 -10.28
C MET A 525 -3.37 -14.71 -11.26
N ILE A 526 -2.76 -15.53 -12.11
CA ILE A 526 -3.49 -16.36 -13.07
C ILE A 526 -4.35 -17.41 -12.36
N GLU A 527 -3.78 -18.11 -11.37
CA GLU A 527 -4.50 -19.13 -10.60
C GLU A 527 -5.68 -18.52 -9.84
N GLU A 528 -5.54 -17.32 -9.29
CA GLU A 528 -6.65 -16.62 -8.63
C GLU A 528 -7.76 -16.25 -9.63
N LEU A 529 -7.43 -15.62 -10.76
CA LEU A 529 -8.43 -15.23 -11.76
C LEU A 529 -9.24 -16.45 -12.26
N ASP A 530 -8.54 -17.55 -12.56
CA ASP A 530 -9.14 -18.75 -13.12
C ASP A 530 -10.01 -19.49 -12.09
N HIS A 531 -9.54 -19.61 -10.85
CA HIS A 531 -10.20 -20.42 -9.82
C HIS A 531 -11.16 -19.65 -8.92
N CYS A 532 -10.98 -18.34 -8.76
CA CYS A 532 -11.79 -17.47 -7.90
C CYS A 532 -12.71 -16.54 -8.69
N HIS A 533 -12.86 -16.76 -10.00
CA HIS A 533 -13.88 -16.13 -10.85
C HIS A 533 -13.72 -14.61 -10.96
N GLU A 534 -12.47 -14.15 -11.03
CA GLU A 534 -12.09 -12.74 -11.09
C GLU A 534 -12.57 -11.90 -9.90
N ALA A 535 -12.84 -12.52 -8.74
CA ALA A 535 -13.06 -11.80 -7.51
C ALA A 535 -11.85 -10.87 -7.19
N PRO A 536 -12.03 -9.76 -6.47
CA PRO A 536 -10.90 -8.91 -6.13
C PRO A 536 -9.84 -9.66 -5.32
N PHE A 537 -8.58 -9.59 -5.78
CA PHE A 537 -7.46 -10.19 -5.06
C PHE A 537 -6.80 -9.18 -4.11
N TYR A 538 -6.52 -9.60 -2.88
CA TYR A 538 -5.91 -8.83 -1.79
C TYR A 538 -4.63 -9.53 -1.29
N THR A 539 -3.45 -8.92 -1.42
CA THR A 539 -2.17 -9.63 -1.19
C THR A 539 -1.27 -8.97 -0.17
N LEU A 540 -0.55 -9.77 0.63
CA LEU A 540 0.45 -9.29 1.61
C LEU A 540 1.84 -9.19 0.97
N GLY A 541 2.08 -8.09 0.25
CA GLY A 541 3.27 -7.95 -0.60
C GLY A 541 3.00 -8.39 -2.03
N PRO A 542 3.60 -9.48 -2.55
CA PRO A 542 4.42 -10.45 -1.82
C PRO A 542 5.89 -10.06 -1.62
N LEU A 543 6.55 -10.58 -0.57
CA LEU A 543 7.99 -10.46 -0.36
C LEU A 543 8.74 -11.27 -1.41
N THR A 544 9.61 -10.59 -2.17
CA THR A 544 10.37 -11.21 -3.27
C THR A 544 11.62 -11.97 -2.83
N THR A 545 12.07 -11.74 -1.59
CA THR A 545 13.26 -12.38 -1.00
C THR A 545 13.22 -12.30 0.53
N ASP A 546 13.84 -13.28 1.20
CA ASP A 546 13.76 -13.44 2.67
C ASP A 546 15.00 -12.92 3.43
N ILE A 547 15.95 -12.29 2.73
CA ILE A 547 17.30 -12.00 3.24
C ILE A 547 17.49 -10.57 3.77
N ALA A 548 16.43 -9.76 3.83
CA ALA A 548 16.53 -8.35 4.20
C ALA A 548 15.55 -7.91 5.31
N PRO A 549 15.48 -8.63 6.45
CA PRO A 549 14.65 -8.18 7.57
C PRO A 549 15.08 -6.79 8.05
N GLY A 550 14.11 -5.92 8.32
CA GLY A 550 14.32 -4.47 8.51
C GLY A 550 14.06 -3.64 7.25
N TYR A 551 14.01 -4.30 6.08
CA TYR A 551 13.75 -3.71 4.78
C TYR A 551 12.64 -4.44 4.02
N ASP A 552 11.77 -5.15 4.75
CA ASP A 552 10.72 -5.99 4.16
C ASP A 552 9.71 -5.17 3.36
N HIS A 553 9.42 -3.93 3.77
CA HIS A 553 8.67 -2.96 2.96
C HIS A 553 9.23 -2.80 1.53
N PHE A 554 10.55 -2.81 1.32
CA PHE A 554 11.14 -2.77 -0.03
C PHE A 554 11.05 -4.13 -0.73
N THR A 555 11.36 -5.23 -0.05
CA THR A 555 11.32 -6.57 -0.68
C THR A 555 9.89 -6.92 -1.12
N SER A 556 8.90 -6.51 -0.33
CA SER A 556 7.49 -6.67 -0.62
C SER A 556 6.97 -5.64 -1.61
N GLY A 557 7.43 -4.39 -1.54
CA GLY A 557 7.03 -3.32 -2.46
C GLY A 557 7.31 -3.67 -3.93
N ILE A 558 8.40 -4.38 -4.21
CA ILE A 558 8.70 -4.92 -5.55
C ILE A 558 7.62 -5.92 -5.99
N GLY A 559 7.30 -6.89 -5.14
CA GLY A 559 6.28 -7.89 -5.46
C GLY A 559 4.87 -7.30 -5.56
N ALA A 560 4.56 -6.34 -4.69
CA ALA A 560 3.30 -5.60 -4.65
C ALA A 560 3.05 -4.82 -5.95
N ALA A 561 4.07 -4.13 -6.46
CA ALA A 561 3.97 -3.43 -7.75
C ALA A 561 3.74 -4.43 -8.90
N MET A 562 4.44 -5.58 -8.89
CA MET A 562 4.26 -6.61 -9.92
C MET A 562 2.87 -7.25 -9.88
N ILE A 563 2.40 -7.67 -8.71
CA ILE A 563 1.10 -8.35 -8.60
C ILE A 563 -0.07 -7.39 -8.79
N GLY A 564 0.07 -6.13 -8.33
CA GLY A 564 -0.86 -5.05 -8.64
C GLY A 564 -0.96 -4.80 -10.14
N TRP A 565 0.18 -4.79 -10.85
CA TRP A 565 0.20 -4.66 -12.31
C TRP A 565 -0.50 -5.83 -13.01
N PHE A 566 -0.30 -7.06 -12.52
CA PHE A 566 -0.95 -8.25 -13.09
C PHE A 566 -2.46 -8.29 -12.85
N GLY A 567 -2.97 -7.61 -11.81
CA GLY A 567 -4.39 -7.43 -11.61
C GLY A 567 -4.88 -7.45 -10.16
N CYS A 568 -3.99 -7.50 -9.17
CA CYS A 568 -4.38 -7.45 -7.76
C CYS A 568 -5.06 -6.11 -7.43
N ALA A 569 -6.17 -6.18 -6.71
CA ALA A 569 -7.05 -5.04 -6.45
C ALA A 569 -6.63 -4.24 -5.22
N MET A 570 -6.14 -4.93 -4.18
CA MET A 570 -5.70 -4.31 -2.94
C MET A 570 -4.39 -4.92 -2.44
N LEU A 571 -3.52 -4.08 -1.88
CA LEU A 571 -2.21 -4.47 -1.38
C LEU A 571 -2.16 -4.23 0.13
N CYS A 572 -1.97 -5.29 0.92
CA CYS A 572 -1.69 -5.17 2.34
C CYS A 572 -0.25 -4.72 2.49
N TYR A 573 -0.07 -3.56 3.13
CA TYR A 573 1.27 -3.04 3.33
C TYR A 573 2.13 -3.97 4.19
N VAL A 574 3.44 -3.80 4.12
CA VAL A 574 4.41 -4.47 4.97
C VAL A 574 5.31 -3.37 5.51
N THR A 575 5.49 -3.34 6.82
CA THR A 575 6.30 -2.30 7.47
C THR A 575 7.78 -2.71 7.50
N PRO A 576 8.71 -1.78 7.73
CA PRO A 576 10.12 -2.13 7.96
C PRO A 576 10.33 -3.19 9.06
N LYS A 577 9.41 -3.26 10.04
CA LYS A 577 9.50 -4.14 11.21
C LYS A 577 8.73 -5.45 11.10
N GLU A 578 8.19 -5.81 9.94
CA GLU A 578 7.32 -6.99 9.75
C GLU A 578 7.78 -8.23 10.53
N HIS A 579 9.02 -8.67 10.30
CA HIS A 579 9.60 -9.85 10.96
C HIS A 579 10.36 -9.55 12.26
N LEU A 580 10.27 -8.33 12.78
CA LEU A 580 11.11 -7.84 13.88
C LEU A 580 10.32 -7.32 15.09
N GLY A 581 9.10 -6.80 14.90
CA GLY A 581 8.27 -6.32 16.00
C GLY A 581 7.11 -5.42 15.57
N LEU A 582 6.40 -4.87 16.55
CA LEU A 582 5.25 -4.00 16.28
C LEU A 582 5.70 -2.66 15.68
N PRO A 583 5.04 -2.18 14.61
CA PRO A 583 5.36 -0.91 13.98
C PRO A 583 4.94 0.27 14.87
N ASN A 584 5.77 1.30 14.92
CA ASN A 584 5.39 2.62 15.41
C ASN A 584 4.85 3.48 14.25
N LYS A 585 4.44 4.72 14.53
CA LYS A 585 3.88 5.61 13.50
C LYS A 585 4.80 5.89 12.30
N GLU A 586 6.12 5.96 12.52
CA GLU A 586 7.06 6.17 11.42
C GLU A 586 7.17 4.91 10.55
N ASP A 587 7.21 3.72 11.16
CA ASP A 587 7.18 2.46 10.41
C ASP A 587 5.90 2.33 9.59
N VAL A 588 4.76 2.80 10.12
CA VAL A 588 3.47 2.87 9.41
C VAL A 588 3.56 3.81 8.20
N LYS A 589 4.13 5.02 8.36
CA LYS A 589 4.35 5.98 7.26
C LYS A 589 5.24 5.37 6.17
N GLN A 590 6.38 4.78 6.54
CA GLN A 590 7.31 4.16 5.58
C GLN A 590 6.65 3.02 4.80
N GLY A 591 5.89 2.15 5.49
CA GLY A 591 5.12 1.09 4.83
C GLY A 591 4.09 1.65 3.85
N LEU A 592 3.32 2.67 4.26
CA LEU A 592 2.30 3.29 3.41
C LEU A 592 2.87 3.98 2.19
N ILE A 593 3.91 4.82 2.35
CA ILE A 593 4.56 5.48 1.23
C ILE A 593 5.08 4.45 0.23
N THR A 594 5.71 3.37 0.71
CA THR A 594 6.21 2.30 -0.16
C THR A 594 5.10 1.64 -0.96
N TYR A 595 3.95 1.38 -0.33
CA TYR A 595 2.83 0.73 -1.00
C TYR A 595 1.99 1.67 -1.88
N LYS A 596 1.90 2.98 -1.57
CA LYS A 596 1.33 3.96 -2.50
C LYS A 596 2.21 4.12 -3.74
N ILE A 597 3.53 4.05 -3.60
CA ILE A 597 4.44 3.97 -4.77
C ILE A 597 4.15 2.70 -5.57
N ALA A 598 4.06 1.53 -4.92
CA ALA A 598 3.80 0.25 -5.59
C ALA A 598 2.45 0.23 -6.33
N ALA A 599 1.38 0.69 -5.67
CA ALA A 599 0.04 0.80 -6.24
C ALA A 599 0.02 1.75 -7.45
N HIS A 600 0.62 2.94 -7.31
CA HIS A 600 0.71 3.90 -8.42
C HIS A 600 1.53 3.38 -9.60
N ALA A 601 2.66 2.71 -9.33
CA ALA A 601 3.47 2.08 -10.36
C ALA A 601 2.70 0.98 -11.11
N ALA A 602 1.89 0.20 -10.39
CA ALA A 602 0.98 -0.78 -10.99
C ALA A 602 -0.08 -0.10 -11.87
N ASP A 603 -0.68 1.00 -11.44
CA ASP A 603 -1.67 1.76 -12.23
C ASP A 603 -1.06 2.38 -13.49
N LEU A 604 0.17 2.89 -13.43
CA LEU A 604 0.92 3.33 -14.61
C LEU A 604 1.15 2.18 -15.59
N ALA A 605 1.60 1.02 -15.09
CA ALA A 605 1.89 -0.14 -15.92
C ALA A 605 0.62 -0.77 -16.54
N LYS A 606 -0.50 -0.74 -15.81
CA LYS A 606 -1.84 -1.08 -16.31
C LYS A 606 -2.30 -0.13 -17.42
N GLY A 607 -1.81 1.11 -17.41
CA GLY A 607 -2.30 2.19 -18.27
C GLY A 607 -3.62 2.77 -17.75
N HIS A 608 -3.81 2.82 -16.43
CA HIS A 608 -5.03 3.36 -15.83
C HIS A 608 -5.24 4.83 -16.26
N PRO A 609 -6.44 5.20 -16.75
CA PRO A 609 -6.68 6.55 -17.24
C PRO A 609 -6.39 7.63 -16.19
N GLY A 610 -5.50 8.56 -16.51
CA GLY A 610 -5.15 9.69 -15.65
C GLY A 610 -4.03 9.43 -14.64
N ALA A 611 -3.53 8.19 -14.52
CA ALA A 611 -2.45 7.88 -13.57
C ALA A 611 -1.18 8.72 -13.84
N GLN A 612 -0.84 8.93 -15.12
CA GLN A 612 0.38 9.65 -15.51
C GLN A 612 0.31 11.17 -15.30
N ILE A 613 -0.86 11.75 -15.01
CA ILE A 613 -1.03 13.21 -14.86
C ILE A 613 -0.10 13.76 -13.78
N ARG A 614 -0.03 13.09 -12.62
CA ARG A 614 0.80 13.52 -11.49
C ARG A 614 2.30 13.36 -11.80
N ASP A 615 2.71 12.30 -12.49
CA ASP A 615 4.09 12.10 -12.95
C ASP A 615 4.53 13.20 -13.93
N ASN A 616 3.66 13.56 -14.87
CA ASN A 616 3.92 14.61 -15.84
C ASN A 616 4.03 15.98 -15.14
N ALA A 617 3.11 16.28 -14.21
CA ALA A 617 3.17 17.53 -13.42
C ALA A 617 4.46 17.61 -12.58
N MET A 618 4.83 16.51 -11.91
CA MET A 618 6.06 16.37 -11.14
C MET A 618 7.30 16.56 -12.02
N SER A 619 7.33 15.93 -13.19
CA SER A 619 8.46 16.01 -14.13
C SER A 619 8.60 17.41 -14.74
N LYS A 620 7.47 18.06 -15.05
CA LYS A 620 7.44 19.46 -15.50
C LYS A 620 8.00 20.39 -14.41
N ALA A 621 7.55 20.24 -13.16
CA ALA A 621 8.06 21.02 -12.03
C ALA A 621 9.57 20.84 -11.80
N ARG A 622 10.07 19.59 -11.91
CA ARG A 622 11.51 19.28 -11.84
C ARG A 622 12.30 20.01 -12.92
N PHE A 623 11.85 19.91 -14.17
CA PHE A 623 12.55 20.49 -15.31
C PHE A 623 12.56 22.03 -15.26
N GLU A 624 11.48 22.63 -14.78
CA GLU A 624 11.32 24.08 -14.61
C GLU A 624 11.92 24.61 -13.31
N PHE A 625 12.51 23.73 -12.48
CA PHE A 625 13.07 24.06 -11.17
C PHE A 625 12.08 24.73 -10.21
N ARG A 626 10.79 24.38 -10.32
CA ARG A 626 9.74 24.77 -9.37
C ARG A 626 9.81 23.85 -8.16
N TRP A 627 10.83 24.04 -7.31
CA TRP A 627 11.13 23.17 -6.17
C TRP A 627 9.96 22.99 -5.20
N GLU A 628 9.28 24.08 -4.85
CA GLU A 628 8.10 24.02 -3.99
C GLU A 628 7.01 23.12 -4.57
N ASP A 629 6.71 23.28 -5.86
CA ASP A 629 5.72 22.45 -6.55
C ASP A 629 6.17 20.99 -6.64
N GLN A 630 7.46 20.74 -6.87
CA GLN A 630 8.04 19.40 -6.85
C GLN A 630 7.84 18.73 -5.47
N PHE A 631 8.06 19.44 -4.36
CA PHE A 631 7.82 18.90 -3.02
C PHE A 631 6.33 18.64 -2.80
N ASN A 632 5.47 19.60 -3.13
CA ASN A 632 4.03 19.51 -2.88
C ASN A 632 3.35 18.40 -3.72
N LEU A 633 3.89 18.11 -4.91
CA LEU A 633 3.45 17.02 -5.77
C LEU A 633 3.93 15.64 -5.29
N ALA A 634 4.91 15.55 -4.39
CA ALA A 634 5.41 14.27 -3.88
C ALA A 634 4.37 13.53 -3.04
N LEU A 635 4.50 12.20 -2.93
CA LEU A 635 3.67 11.42 -1.99
C LEU A 635 3.98 11.80 -0.54
N ASP A 636 5.23 12.18 -0.26
CA ASP A 636 5.69 12.68 1.04
C ASP A 636 6.39 14.04 0.87
N PRO A 637 5.62 15.15 0.88
CA PRO A 637 6.18 16.50 0.72
C PRO A 637 7.16 16.89 1.82
N GLU A 638 6.96 16.38 3.04
CA GLU A 638 7.81 16.71 4.19
C GLU A 638 9.22 16.14 4.00
N THR A 639 9.32 14.86 3.66
CA THR A 639 10.63 14.20 3.43
C THR A 639 11.32 14.77 2.19
N ALA A 640 10.58 15.02 1.10
CA ALA A 640 11.16 15.57 -0.12
C ALA A 640 11.82 16.94 0.12
N ARG A 641 11.18 17.79 0.92
CA ARG A 641 11.71 19.09 1.33
C ARG A 641 12.88 18.96 2.28
N ALA A 642 12.76 18.12 3.31
CA ALA A 642 13.82 17.91 4.30
C ALA A 642 15.15 17.51 3.63
N TYR A 643 15.11 16.55 2.70
CA TYR A 643 16.33 16.09 2.00
C TYR A 643 16.95 17.14 1.08
N HIS A 644 16.15 18.03 0.51
CA HIS A 644 16.69 19.17 -0.24
C HIS A 644 17.38 20.17 0.71
N ASP A 645 16.67 20.54 1.78
CA ASP A 645 17.07 21.60 2.71
C ASP A 645 18.26 21.19 3.58
N GLU A 646 18.54 19.89 3.74
CA GLU A 646 19.78 19.39 4.36
C GLU A 646 21.06 19.97 3.74
N THR A 647 21.03 20.30 2.44
CA THR A 647 22.20 20.82 1.71
C THR A 647 22.01 22.23 1.17
N LEU A 648 20.78 22.63 0.83
CA LEU A 648 20.44 23.97 0.32
C LEU A 648 19.27 24.58 1.09
N PRO A 649 19.43 24.88 2.40
CA PRO A 649 18.32 25.33 3.26
C PRO A 649 17.83 26.76 2.96
N GLN A 650 18.61 27.54 2.22
CA GLN A 650 18.30 28.94 1.95
C GLN A 650 17.16 29.06 0.95
N GLU A 651 16.29 30.07 1.09
CA GLU A 651 15.19 30.34 0.14
C GLU A 651 15.69 30.54 -1.30
N SER A 652 16.91 31.06 -1.46
CA SER A 652 17.57 31.15 -2.77
C SER A 652 17.83 29.79 -3.43
N GLY A 653 17.94 28.71 -2.66
CA GLY A 653 18.05 27.34 -3.14
C GLY A 653 16.76 26.83 -3.80
N LYS A 654 15.59 27.27 -3.32
CA LYS A 654 14.27 26.87 -3.84
C LYS A 654 13.88 27.59 -5.13
N VAL A 655 14.67 28.57 -5.55
CA VAL A 655 14.58 29.23 -6.86
C VAL A 655 15.81 28.96 -7.74
N ALA A 656 16.70 28.06 -7.30
CA ALA A 656 17.93 27.75 -8.02
C ALA A 656 17.66 26.79 -9.19
N HIS A 657 18.22 27.11 -10.36
CA HIS A 657 18.23 26.23 -11.53
C HIS A 657 19.29 25.11 -11.44
N PHE A 658 19.43 24.50 -10.25
CA PHE A 658 20.31 23.38 -9.98
C PHE A 658 20.01 22.79 -8.59
N CYS A 659 20.42 21.54 -8.36
CA CYS A 659 20.48 20.93 -7.03
C CYS A 659 21.93 20.86 -6.52
N SER A 660 22.11 20.48 -5.26
CA SER A 660 23.43 20.29 -4.65
C SER A 660 24.27 19.21 -5.34
N MET A 661 23.65 18.21 -6.00
CA MET A 661 24.38 17.13 -6.67
C MET A 661 25.20 17.61 -7.88
N CYS A 662 24.65 18.50 -8.73
CA CYS A 662 25.35 18.98 -9.94
C CYS A 662 25.92 20.40 -9.80
N GLY A 663 25.39 21.17 -8.85
CA GLY A 663 25.72 22.59 -8.71
C GLY A 663 25.34 23.44 -9.95
N PRO A 664 25.67 24.73 -9.94
CA PRO A 664 25.16 25.71 -10.90
C PRO A 664 25.67 25.56 -12.34
N LYS A 665 26.77 24.84 -12.54
CA LYS A 665 27.47 24.73 -13.84
C LYS A 665 27.17 23.43 -14.59
N PHE A 666 26.84 22.35 -13.88
CA PHE A 666 26.72 21.01 -14.48
C PHE A 666 25.30 20.45 -14.44
N CYS A 667 24.31 21.25 -14.05
CA CYS A 667 22.92 20.80 -14.06
C CYS A 667 22.44 20.56 -15.49
N SER A 668 22.16 19.30 -15.82
CA SER A 668 21.76 18.89 -17.18
C SER A 668 20.43 19.50 -17.64
N MET A 669 19.47 19.69 -16.72
CA MET A 669 18.18 20.32 -17.05
C MET A 669 18.36 21.80 -17.41
N LYS A 670 19.22 22.52 -16.67
CA LYS A 670 19.57 23.91 -16.97
C LYS A 670 20.26 24.05 -18.33
N ILE A 671 21.28 23.22 -18.59
CA ILE A 671 21.97 23.19 -19.89
C ILE A 671 20.97 22.90 -21.03
N SER A 672 20.04 21.97 -20.81
CA SER A 672 18.99 21.66 -21.80
C SER A 672 18.05 22.84 -22.05
N GLN A 673 17.71 23.61 -21.02
CA GLN A 673 16.93 24.84 -21.17
C GLN A 673 17.69 25.89 -21.98
N GLU A 674 18.97 26.13 -21.67
CA GLU A 674 19.82 27.05 -22.43
C GLU A 674 19.92 26.66 -23.92
N VAL A 675 20.02 25.35 -24.22
CA VAL A 675 20.00 24.83 -25.59
C VAL A 675 18.65 25.08 -26.28
N ARG A 676 17.52 24.87 -25.58
CA ARG A 676 16.17 25.17 -26.11
C ARG A 676 16.00 26.66 -26.41
N ASP A 677 16.46 27.53 -25.51
CA ASP A 677 16.38 28.98 -25.68
C ASP A 677 17.24 29.44 -26.86
N TYR A 678 18.44 28.87 -27.00
CA TYR A 678 19.31 29.11 -28.16
C TYR A 678 18.67 28.66 -29.47
N ALA A 679 18.12 27.43 -29.50
CA ALA A 679 17.43 26.89 -30.67
C ALA A 679 16.17 27.70 -31.04
N ALA A 680 15.40 28.17 -30.05
CA ALA A 680 14.23 29.02 -30.28
C ALA A 680 14.62 30.39 -30.87
N LYS A 681 15.73 30.98 -30.39
CA LYS A 681 16.30 32.21 -30.98
C LYS A 681 16.78 31.97 -32.42
N GLN A 682 17.48 30.88 -32.68
CA GLN A 682 17.90 30.52 -34.04
C GLN A 682 16.73 30.18 -34.96
N GLY A 683 15.69 29.52 -34.45
CA GLY A 683 14.46 29.18 -35.17
C GLY A 683 13.65 30.42 -35.56
N ALA A 684 13.61 31.44 -34.69
CA ALA A 684 13.04 32.75 -34.99
C ALA A 684 13.89 33.57 -35.98
N GLU A 685 15.19 33.28 -36.09
CA GLU A 685 16.15 33.88 -37.04
C GLU A 685 16.40 33.01 -38.29
N ALA A 686 15.72 31.86 -38.45
CA ALA A 686 16.20 30.79 -39.31
C ALA A 686 16.14 31.11 -40.82
N LYS A 687 17.33 31.24 -41.40
CA LYS A 687 17.66 30.77 -42.77
C LYS A 687 17.63 29.22 -42.81
N PRO A 688 17.54 28.58 -43.99
CA PRO A 688 17.33 27.12 -44.12
C PRO A 688 18.37 26.28 -43.35
N ILE A 689 17.94 25.15 -42.76
CA ILE A 689 18.76 24.21 -41.96
C ILE A 689 20.07 23.82 -42.67
N GLU A 690 20.05 23.67 -44.00
CA GLU A 690 21.22 23.38 -44.82
C GLU A 690 22.32 24.47 -44.73
N VAL A 691 21.93 25.74 -44.56
CA VAL A 691 22.87 26.87 -44.42
C VAL A 691 23.55 26.84 -43.05
N GLY A 692 22.80 26.54 -41.98
CA GLY A 692 23.34 26.39 -40.63
C GLY A 692 24.30 25.20 -40.52
N MET A 693 23.92 24.05 -41.12
CA MET A 693 24.82 22.88 -41.19
C MET A 693 26.06 23.16 -42.04
N ALA A 694 25.95 23.91 -43.14
CA ALA A 694 27.09 24.31 -43.96
C ALA A 694 28.03 25.28 -43.23
N GLN A 695 27.48 26.22 -42.44
CA GLN A 695 28.28 27.12 -41.59
C GLN A 695 29.02 26.36 -40.49
N MET A 696 28.34 25.48 -39.75
CA MET A 696 29.00 24.67 -38.71
C MET A 696 30.04 23.72 -39.32
N SER A 697 29.79 23.18 -40.51
CA SER A 697 30.77 22.37 -41.26
C SER A 697 31.96 23.20 -41.76
N ALA A 698 31.76 24.48 -42.09
CA ALA A 698 32.83 25.39 -42.48
C ALA A 698 33.65 25.82 -41.25
N GLU A 699 32.99 26.08 -40.13
CA GLU A 699 33.59 26.46 -38.85
C GLU A 699 34.38 25.31 -38.20
N PHE A 700 33.84 24.09 -38.25
CA PHE A 700 34.56 22.89 -37.81
C PHE A 700 35.83 22.66 -38.64
N ARG A 701 35.76 22.86 -39.96
CA ARG A 701 36.92 22.77 -40.85
C ARG A 701 37.92 23.90 -40.64
N SER A 702 37.46 25.13 -40.42
CA SER A 702 38.36 26.27 -40.18
C SER A 702 39.08 26.17 -38.83
N ARG A 703 38.48 25.49 -37.85
CA ARG A 703 39.08 25.17 -36.55
C ARG A 703 39.95 23.91 -36.57
N GLY A 704 40.33 23.40 -37.75
CA GLY A 704 41.26 22.28 -37.90
C GLY A 704 40.62 20.89 -37.82
N GLY A 705 39.28 20.78 -37.75
CA GLY A 705 38.57 19.51 -37.74
C GLY A 705 38.71 18.70 -36.44
N GLU A 706 39.06 19.37 -35.34
CA GLU A 706 39.23 18.74 -34.03
C GLU A 706 37.96 18.86 -33.18
N LEU A 707 37.59 17.79 -32.49
CA LEU A 707 36.42 17.74 -31.60
C LEU A 707 36.64 18.46 -30.26
N TYR A 708 37.90 18.65 -29.86
CA TYR A 708 38.29 19.21 -28.56
C TYR A 708 39.39 20.24 -28.74
N HIS A 709 39.10 21.51 -28.43
CA HIS A 709 40.08 22.58 -28.45
C HIS A 709 40.59 22.89 -27.04
N SER A 710 41.88 23.19 -26.91
CA SER A 710 42.45 23.61 -25.62
C SER A 710 41.88 24.97 -25.19
N ALA A 711 41.67 25.19 -23.90
CA ALA A 711 41.12 26.46 -23.39
C ALA A 711 41.94 27.70 -23.77
N ALA A 712 43.23 27.54 -24.11
CA ALA A 712 44.11 28.62 -24.54
C ALA A 712 43.81 29.13 -25.96
N SER A 713 43.18 28.33 -26.84
CA SER A 713 42.90 28.74 -28.22
C SER A 713 41.59 29.51 -28.39
N VAL A 714 40.73 29.56 -27.36
CA VAL A 714 39.43 30.26 -27.40
C VAL A 714 39.56 31.74 -26.98
N GLN A 715 40.55 32.08 -26.14
CA GLN A 715 40.72 33.44 -25.61
C GLN A 715 41.32 34.45 -26.61
N ALA A 716 41.81 34.01 -27.77
CA ALA A 716 42.49 34.89 -28.72
C ALA A 716 41.54 35.71 -29.61
N GLU A 717 40.24 35.38 -29.68
CA GLU A 717 39.30 36.04 -30.60
C GLU A 717 38.27 36.98 -29.93
N ASP A 718 38.02 36.87 -28.62
CA ASP A 718 37.16 37.84 -27.91
C ASP A 718 37.82 39.21 -27.66
N SER A 719 39.01 39.45 -28.23
CA SER A 719 39.77 40.70 -28.11
C SER A 719 40.09 41.39 -29.46
N LYS A 720 39.27 41.14 -30.50
CA LYS A 720 39.30 41.92 -31.76
C LYS A 720 37.95 42.49 -32.14
#